data_AF-A0AAU9J6W8-F1
#
_entry.id   AF-A0AAU9J6W8-F1
#
_cell.length_a   1.000
_cell.length_b   1.000
_cell.length_c   1.000
_cell.angle_alpha   90.00
_cell.angle_beta   90.00
_cell.angle_gamma   90.00
#
_symmetry.space_group_name_H-M   'P 1'
#
loop_
_entity.id
_entity.type
_entity.pdbx_description
1 polymer ?
#
loop_
_entity_poly.entity_id
_entity_poly.type
_entity_poly.pdbx_seq_one_letter_code
_entity_poly.pdbx_strand_id
1 'polypeptide(L)'
;MLGTKVEMAKDQVLGNVFLKTQSRISLIKSLFEVYRRLFFCKTYREKSFLTQKIKAVIEAIILCLQLVTFLWVPNLSIKNWSGNMLIWEIIGYTRIDIACSSENIIAECLEISISLVFVNFTGIIVFTSLIYYYINIPTVVISLFQKVFYLWKLLFSIPSMTLFAIFLKYNFLAKSHISEYKNNNDFTNFKINSTFQISIILAMVISFFLVLFYTELSGEIRHSVANKTIEAKAHSKIDIHIALFSYFSPILYAIFAENSIIYLQILAIISSIILVRNTLNYTPYFSHFYNTMIIIQFLVIGLISFIFVLGNWLNNSLSIILLALVVVPLLGILAIQFIYKSWRKSVPSILHQLIDINSDYELEKRARDLLCSNNLENKDQIIHIFENFFIEKSLNGSKLQAIWVANYCLYALEDNSLARIKLSKIKKIQDWGLETNYQAYLCEKNTQELYTSEVTNFLEYFTQFEKIKKKDHKLCVNLLEFWKEIISEKPSLNKLVKNLNKIDEYIAFLNNEYIQITGKFPNSRESLALYASYTRNILYDIENSTKIDNKLRYFDRVYQNYIYEAKDFSLFNDINGIFIVSYEEESFGTIIFANKKASEILKTPLNFLVGNNLANLYISHYKEELENEFKVWLQFNSNPNIDLKEGFFLNLPSSFILELVGKSSLTSINHSIVSILTFKPKQAKHEIAILTENFEISSYTENFGKFTKNKGDSLVGIPLQTLFNDLENIDLKASVPYNISGFEIETILVLSYFEFSNSRIPYASLTNDPQEILELKLGKSGPKFYDEIQTYEFDSKAPHQAQTNNLEISEIEESHLSEEKSQVSHISSMRMFSSVVKSSSRSINILHGVFVLSVLVVIVANIAVLFYTFSSVDLVSNIDLPLTIGNMGNYMQATGYLSRAMLVLNQFGGATTESLVLLIFSIFKRLVSRLEDDYLYISSNLTNWNYCSGRSIFVDENTYLWEIDSDFYMRKTNLLNGLFKIIQIVKIYIGK
;
A
#
# COMPACT_ATOMS: atom_id res chain seq x y z
N MET A 1 -15.58 39.83 27.62
CA MET A 1 -16.60 38.77 27.73
C MET A 1 -17.22 38.35 26.38
N LEU A 2 -17.51 39.26 25.44
CA LEU A 2 -17.98 38.90 24.10
C LEU A 2 -16.86 38.33 23.18
N GLY A 3 -15.64 38.88 23.22
CA GLY A 3 -14.50 38.34 22.44
C GLY A 3 -14.12 36.91 22.81
N THR A 4 -14.16 36.57 24.11
CA THR A 4 -13.89 35.22 24.63
C THR A 4 -14.94 34.18 24.24
N LYS A 5 -16.20 34.57 23.99
CA LYS A 5 -17.24 33.64 23.50
C LYS A 5 -17.08 33.32 22.01
N VAL A 6 -16.57 34.27 21.22
CA VAL A 6 -16.28 34.07 19.79
C VAL A 6 -15.02 33.22 19.59
N GLU A 7 -13.98 33.40 20.41
CA GLU A 7 -12.81 32.52 20.41
C GLU A 7 -13.16 31.08 20.82
N MET A 8 -13.99 30.87 21.84
CA MET A 8 -14.47 29.53 22.22
C MET A 8 -15.32 28.85 21.14
N ALA A 9 -16.12 29.60 20.39
CA ALA A 9 -16.89 29.06 19.26
C ALA A 9 -15.98 28.71 18.06
N LYS A 10 -14.96 29.52 17.77
CA LYS A 10 -13.93 29.24 16.75
C LYS A 10 -13.10 28.00 17.09
N ASP A 11 -12.73 27.85 18.36
CA ASP A 11 -12.04 26.66 18.89
C ASP A 11 -12.90 25.39 18.83
N GLN A 12 -14.23 25.54 18.91
CA GLN A 12 -15.18 24.45 18.75
C GLN A 12 -15.30 23.98 17.30
N VAL A 13 -15.22 24.87 16.31
CA VAL A 13 -15.30 24.49 14.88
C VAL A 13 -13.99 23.82 14.43
N LEU A 14 -12.82 24.42 14.70
CA LEU A 14 -11.52 23.77 14.44
C LEU A 14 -11.37 22.48 15.24
N GLY A 15 -11.82 22.48 16.50
CA GLY A 15 -11.82 21.29 17.34
C GLY A 15 -12.78 20.20 16.85
N ASN A 16 -13.95 20.53 16.33
CA ASN A 16 -14.90 19.54 15.84
C ASN A 16 -14.53 18.96 14.47
N VAL A 17 -13.84 19.72 13.60
CA VAL A 17 -13.36 19.23 12.31
C VAL A 17 -12.09 18.37 12.49
N PHE A 18 -11.18 18.74 13.41
CA PHE A 18 -9.89 18.05 13.57
C PHE A 18 -9.74 17.12 14.79
N LEU A 19 -10.48 17.32 15.89
CA LEU A 19 -10.31 16.54 17.13
C LEU A 19 -11.33 15.41 17.31
N LYS A 20 -12.42 15.37 16.53
CA LYS A 20 -13.57 14.50 16.82
C LYS A 20 -13.36 13.00 16.54
N THR A 21 -12.21 12.57 16.02
CA THR A 21 -12.01 11.17 15.59
C THR A 21 -10.77 10.46 16.14
N GLN A 22 -9.97 11.08 17.00
CA GLN A 22 -8.73 10.44 17.51
C GLN A 22 -8.83 9.89 18.94
N SER A 23 -10.00 9.91 19.57
CA SER A 23 -10.19 9.31 20.90
C SER A 23 -10.70 7.86 20.79
N ARG A 24 -9.79 6.92 21.08
CA ARG A 24 -9.95 5.45 21.15
C ARG A 24 -10.06 4.77 19.78
N ILE A 25 -9.04 3.95 19.47
CA ILE A 25 -9.17 2.90 18.45
C ILE A 25 -10.38 2.06 18.87
N SER A 26 -11.46 2.10 18.08
CA SER A 26 -12.60 1.23 18.34
C SER A 26 -12.13 -0.22 18.28
N LEU A 27 -12.74 -1.09 19.09
CA LEU A 27 -12.39 -2.52 19.10
C LEU A 27 -12.44 -3.12 17.68
N ILE A 28 -13.34 -2.62 16.84
CA ILE A 28 -13.46 -2.96 15.41
C ILE A 28 -12.23 -2.54 14.60
N LYS A 29 -11.70 -1.31 14.77
CA LYS A 29 -10.46 -0.89 14.09
C LYS A 29 -9.24 -1.72 14.51
N SER A 30 -9.20 -2.16 15.78
CA SER A 30 -8.15 -3.07 16.26
C SER A 30 -8.26 -4.45 15.60
N LEU A 31 -9.49 -4.98 15.49
CA LEU A 31 -9.76 -6.22 14.78
C LEU A 31 -9.34 -6.13 13.30
N PHE A 32 -9.69 -5.04 12.61
CA PHE A 32 -9.26 -4.80 11.24
C PHE A 32 -7.73 -4.76 11.11
N GLU A 33 -7.02 -4.16 12.05
CA GLU A 33 -5.55 -4.18 12.02
C GLU A 33 -4.97 -5.59 12.22
N VAL A 34 -5.60 -6.43 13.05
CA VAL A 34 -5.21 -7.85 13.18
C VAL A 34 -5.37 -8.55 11.84
N TYR A 35 -6.52 -8.42 11.18
CA TYR A 35 -6.77 -9.05 9.88
C TYR A 35 -5.82 -8.53 8.79
N ARG A 36 -5.51 -7.23 8.79
CA ARG A 36 -4.50 -6.65 7.88
C ARG A 36 -3.13 -7.32 8.07
N ARG A 37 -2.65 -7.41 9.31
CA ARG A 37 -1.35 -8.03 9.61
C ARG A 37 -1.34 -9.54 9.32
N LEU A 38 -2.46 -10.23 9.56
CA LEU A 38 -2.59 -11.66 9.34
C LEU A 38 -2.74 -12.04 7.86
N PHE A 39 -3.46 -11.27 7.04
CA PHE A 39 -3.85 -11.74 5.72
C PHE A 39 -3.47 -10.82 4.56
N PHE A 40 -3.24 -9.52 4.80
CA PHE A 40 -2.99 -8.54 3.73
C PHE A 40 -1.51 -8.41 3.31
N CYS A 41 -0.57 -8.43 4.28
CA CYS A 41 0.83 -8.04 4.02
C CYS A 41 1.71 -9.09 3.31
N LYS A 42 1.24 -10.32 3.07
CA LYS A 42 2.10 -11.43 2.57
C LYS A 42 1.76 -11.95 1.17
N THR A 43 0.61 -11.60 0.62
CA THR A 43 0.25 -11.95 -0.78
C THR A 43 1.22 -11.35 -1.80
N TYR A 44 1.98 -10.32 -1.40
CA TYR A 44 2.95 -9.58 -2.22
C TYR A 44 4.38 -10.13 -2.25
N ARG A 45 4.71 -11.10 -1.38
CA ARG A 45 6.08 -11.66 -1.35
C ARG A 45 6.23 -12.81 -2.35
N GLU A 46 6.79 -12.47 -3.51
CA GLU A 46 7.70 -13.28 -4.34
C GLU A 46 7.26 -14.69 -4.77
N LYS A 47 5.96 -15.02 -4.76
CA LYS A 47 5.50 -16.27 -5.39
C LYS A 47 5.20 -16.03 -6.85
N SER A 48 5.90 -16.77 -7.72
CA SER A 48 5.61 -16.77 -9.16
C SER A 48 4.12 -17.05 -9.41
N PHE A 49 3.54 -16.38 -10.41
CA PHE A 49 2.13 -16.54 -10.76
C PHE A 49 1.76 -18.02 -11.02
N LEU A 50 2.70 -18.82 -11.54
CA LEU A 50 2.56 -20.26 -11.71
C LEU A 50 2.38 -21.00 -10.38
N THR A 51 3.18 -20.68 -9.36
CA THR A 51 3.08 -21.31 -8.02
C THR A 51 1.71 -21.03 -7.41
N GLN A 52 1.18 -19.82 -7.62
CA GLN A 52 -0.15 -19.47 -7.16
C GLN A 52 -1.23 -20.30 -7.89
N LYS A 53 -1.12 -20.46 -9.23
CA LYS A 53 -2.04 -21.32 -9.99
C LYS A 53 -2.03 -22.76 -9.49
N ILE A 54 -0.85 -23.34 -9.27
CA ILE A 54 -0.71 -24.71 -8.75
C ILE A 54 -1.37 -24.82 -7.37
N LYS A 55 -1.09 -23.86 -6.47
CA LYS A 55 -1.73 -23.79 -5.15
C LYS A 55 -3.25 -23.75 -5.26
N ALA A 56 -3.81 -22.88 -6.10
CA ALA A 56 -5.26 -22.77 -6.29
C ALA A 56 -5.88 -24.05 -6.86
N VAL A 57 -5.19 -24.75 -7.77
CA VAL A 57 -5.63 -26.05 -8.29
C VAL A 57 -5.67 -27.09 -7.18
N ILE A 58 -4.62 -27.19 -6.37
CA ILE A 58 -4.57 -28.12 -5.23
C ILE A 58 -5.68 -27.82 -4.23
N GLU A 59 -5.88 -26.54 -3.88
CA GLU A 59 -6.95 -26.12 -2.97
C GLU A 59 -8.35 -26.48 -3.52
N ALA A 60 -8.60 -26.19 -4.80
CA ALA A 60 -9.86 -26.52 -5.45
C ALA A 60 -10.11 -28.03 -5.51
N ILE A 61 -9.08 -28.83 -5.78
CA ILE A 61 -9.19 -30.31 -5.79
C ILE A 61 -9.52 -30.82 -4.38
N ILE A 62 -8.79 -30.38 -3.35
CA ILE A 62 -9.03 -30.80 -1.96
C ILE A 62 -10.47 -30.46 -1.54
N LEU A 63 -10.89 -29.21 -1.74
CA LEU A 63 -12.25 -28.77 -1.39
C LEU A 63 -13.33 -29.50 -2.20
N CYS A 64 -13.10 -29.72 -3.50
CA CYS A 64 -14.00 -30.47 -4.35
C CYS A 64 -14.17 -31.91 -3.83
N LEU A 65 -13.07 -32.60 -3.55
CA LEU A 65 -13.11 -33.98 -3.06
C LEU A 65 -13.79 -34.07 -1.70
N GLN A 66 -13.47 -33.16 -0.78
CA GLN A 66 -14.12 -33.09 0.53
C GLN A 66 -15.65 -32.91 0.41
N LEU A 67 -16.12 -32.03 -0.46
CA LEU A 67 -17.56 -31.82 -0.68
C LEU A 67 -18.22 -33.01 -1.39
N VAL A 68 -17.52 -33.64 -2.34
CA VAL A 68 -18.00 -34.82 -3.06
C VAL A 68 -18.23 -36.00 -2.12
N THR A 69 -17.45 -36.15 -1.03
CA THR A 69 -17.67 -37.22 -0.04
C THR A 69 -19.04 -37.20 0.63
N PHE A 70 -19.74 -36.05 0.66
CA PHE A 70 -21.07 -35.98 1.24
C PHE A 70 -22.14 -36.66 0.37
N LEU A 71 -21.81 -37.08 -0.85
CA LEU A 71 -22.79 -37.65 -1.79
C LEU A 71 -23.09 -39.13 -1.53
N TRP A 72 -22.33 -39.79 -0.65
CA TRP A 72 -22.55 -41.19 -0.28
C TRP A 72 -22.36 -41.47 1.21
N VAL A 73 -22.79 -42.66 1.61
CA VAL A 73 -22.55 -43.27 2.92
C VAL A 73 -21.96 -44.67 2.73
N PRO A 74 -21.25 -45.22 3.72
CA PRO A 74 -20.64 -46.55 3.61
C PRO A 74 -21.64 -47.66 3.26
N ASN A 75 -22.85 -47.58 3.83
CA ASN A 75 -23.89 -48.61 3.70
C ASN A 75 -24.96 -48.25 2.65
N LEU A 76 -24.56 -47.70 1.51
CA LEU A 76 -25.48 -47.33 0.44
C LEU A 76 -26.14 -48.58 -0.18
N SER A 77 -27.47 -48.58 -0.32
CA SER A 77 -28.25 -49.72 -0.83
C SER A 77 -28.22 -49.88 -2.36
N ILE A 78 -27.05 -49.69 -2.99
CA ILE A 78 -26.82 -49.90 -4.42
C ILE A 78 -26.16 -51.27 -4.67
N LYS A 79 -26.56 -51.99 -5.73
CA LYS A 79 -25.90 -53.26 -6.10
C LYS A 79 -24.39 -53.07 -6.36
N ASN A 80 -23.60 -54.04 -5.92
CA ASN A 80 -22.13 -54.07 -6.02
C ASN A 80 -21.40 -52.92 -5.31
N TRP A 81 -22.07 -52.15 -4.44
CA TRP A 81 -21.43 -51.04 -3.71
C TRP A 81 -20.23 -51.51 -2.88
N SER A 82 -20.38 -52.62 -2.14
CA SER A 82 -19.31 -53.24 -1.35
C SER A 82 -18.11 -53.70 -2.19
N GLY A 83 -18.35 -54.15 -3.43
CA GLY A 83 -17.28 -54.56 -4.35
C GLY A 83 -16.38 -53.42 -4.81
N ASN A 84 -16.87 -52.18 -4.74
CA ASN A 84 -16.14 -50.97 -5.13
C ASN A 84 -15.75 -50.08 -3.93
N MET A 85 -15.89 -50.58 -2.70
CA MET A 85 -15.73 -49.79 -1.46
C MET A 85 -14.37 -49.11 -1.34
N LEU A 86 -13.29 -49.78 -1.79
CA LEU A 86 -11.92 -49.25 -1.71
C LEU A 86 -11.77 -47.91 -2.46
N ILE A 87 -12.44 -47.75 -3.61
CA ILE A 87 -12.41 -46.50 -4.38
C ILE A 87 -13.06 -45.36 -3.57
N TRP A 88 -14.21 -45.64 -2.97
CA TRP A 88 -14.94 -44.67 -2.15
C TRP A 88 -14.19 -44.32 -0.87
N GLU A 89 -13.42 -45.25 -0.30
CA GLU A 89 -12.54 -45.01 0.84
C GLU A 89 -11.36 -44.10 0.49
N ILE A 90 -10.67 -44.37 -0.63
CA ILE A 90 -9.56 -43.51 -1.09
C ILE A 90 -10.04 -42.07 -1.29
N ILE A 91 -11.19 -41.88 -1.94
CA ILE A 91 -11.77 -40.53 -2.11
C ILE A 91 -12.21 -39.98 -0.74
N GLY A 92 -12.78 -40.82 0.12
CA GLY A 92 -13.19 -40.49 1.48
C GLY A 92 -12.06 -39.97 2.36
N TYR A 93 -10.83 -40.48 2.22
CA TYR A 93 -9.67 -40.04 3.02
C TYR A 93 -9.23 -38.60 2.79
N THR A 94 -9.77 -37.92 1.77
CA THR A 94 -9.61 -36.46 1.62
C THR A 94 -10.24 -35.68 2.78
N ARG A 95 -11.17 -36.31 3.49
CA ARG A 95 -11.72 -35.88 4.77
C ARG A 95 -11.02 -36.60 5.91
N ILE A 96 -10.33 -35.82 6.73
CA ILE A 96 -9.51 -36.35 7.81
C ILE A 96 -10.32 -37.10 8.87
N ASP A 97 -11.61 -36.76 9.03
CA ASP A 97 -12.50 -37.45 9.97
C ASP A 97 -12.76 -38.91 9.56
N ILE A 98 -12.82 -39.21 8.25
CA ILE A 98 -12.96 -40.58 7.74
C ILE A 98 -11.67 -41.37 7.97
N ALA A 99 -10.51 -40.75 7.75
CA ALA A 99 -9.21 -41.36 8.02
C ALA A 99 -9.01 -41.65 9.53
N CYS A 100 -9.40 -40.72 10.40
CA CYS A 100 -9.36 -40.95 11.84
C CYS A 100 -10.34 -42.04 12.28
N SER A 101 -11.48 -42.16 11.62
CA SER A 101 -12.46 -43.21 11.90
C SER A 101 -11.96 -44.61 11.54
N SER A 102 -11.24 -44.76 10.42
CA SER A 102 -10.67 -46.07 10.03
C SER A 102 -9.59 -46.55 11.00
N GLU A 103 -8.86 -45.63 11.62
CA GLU A 103 -7.82 -45.91 12.62
C GLU A 103 -8.37 -45.92 14.07
N ASN A 104 -9.69 -45.81 14.28
CA ASN A 104 -10.35 -45.76 15.59
C ASN A 104 -9.92 -44.60 16.51
N ILE A 105 -9.42 -43.49 15.96
CA ILE A 105 -8.97 -42.28 16.69
C ILE A 105 -9.93 -41.07 16.49
N ILE A 106 -11.22 -41.35 16.33
CA ILE A 106 -12.21 -40.32 15.98
C ILE A 106 -12.47 -39.32 17.11
N ALA A 107 -12.32 -39.72 18.37
CA ALA A 107 -12.52 -38.85 19.52
C ALA A 107 -11.37 -37.87 19.71
N GLU A 108 -10.13 -38.35 19.55
CA GLU A 108 -8.93 -37.53 19.51
C GLU A 108 -9.04 -36.52 18.36
N CYS A 109 -9.55 -36.94 17.19
CA CYS A 109 -9.79 -36.03 16.08
C CYS A 109 -10.85 -34.95 16.41
N LEU A 110 -11.91 -35.29 17.14
CA LEU A 110 -12.90 -34.33 17.62
C LEU A 110 -12.28 -33.32 18.60
N GLU A 111 -11.48 -33.79 19.56
CA GLU A 111 -10.79 -32.92 20.52
C GLU A 111 -9.78 -31.98 19.84
N ILE A 112 -9.02 -32.48 18.87
CA ILE A 112 -8.11 -31.67 18.04
C ILE A 112 -8.90 -30.63 17.26
N SER A 113 -10.03 -31.00 16.66
CA SER A 113 -10.89 -30.09 15.89
C SER A 113 -11.44 -28.96 16.77
N ILE A 114 -11.96 -29.29 17.95
CA ILE A 114 -12.43 -28.31 18.95
C ILE A 114 -11.27 -27.39 19.37
N SER A 115 -10.11 -27.96 19.69
CA SER A 115 -8.92 -27.23 20.12
C SER A 115 -8.43 -26.26 19.04
N LEU A 116 -8.39 -26.68 17.77
CA LEU A 116 -7.99 -25.82 16.65
C LEU A 116 -8.93 -24.63 16.48
N VAL A 117 -10.25 -24.83 16.58
CA VAL A 117 -11.21 -23.72 16.50
C VAL A 117 -10.99 -22.73 17.65
N PHE A 118 -10.85 -23.21 18.88
CA PHE A 118 -10.62 -22.34 20.03
C PHE A 118 -9.25 -21.64 19.99
N VAL A 119 -8.19 -22.31 19.54
CA VAL A 119 -6.86 -21.70 19.36
C VAL A 119 -6.91 -20.57 18.33
N ASN A 120 -7.59 -20.78 17.20
CA ASN A 120 -7.74 -19.72 16.19
C ASN A 120 -8.55 -18.54 16.74
N PHE A 121 -9.66 -18.81 17.43
CA PHE A 121 -10.51 -17.77 18.00
C PHE A 121 -9.80 -16.97 19.10
N THR A 122 -9.21 -17.66 20.07
CA THR A 122 -8.44 -17.04 21.17
C THR A 122 -7.23 -16.30 20.64
N GLY A 123 -6.54 -16.81 19.61
CA GLY A 123 -5.44 -16.11 18.97
C GLY A 123 -5.85 -14.77 18.35
N ILE A 124 -6.99 -14.70 17.66
CA ILE A 124 -7.53 -13.44 17.13
C ILE A 124 -7.86 -12.47 18.26
N ILE A 125 -8.48 -12.94 19.35
CA ILE A 125 -8.79 -12.10 20.52
C ILE A 125 -7.49 -11.57 21.14
N VAL A 126 -6.52 -12.43 21.40
CA VAL A 126 -5.23 -12.06 22.00
C VAL A 126 -4.51 -11.04 21.12
N PHE A 127 -4.43 -11.27 19.81
CA PHE A 127 -3.83 -10.28 18.90
C PHE A 127 -4.61 -8.97 18.88
N THR A 128 -5.93 -9.00 18.94
CA THR A 128 -6.77 -7.79 19.00
C THR A 128 -6.48 -7.02 20.29
N SER A 129 -6.39 -7.70 21.42
CA SER A 129 -6.03 -7.12 22.71
C SER A 129 -4.62 -6.54 22.70
N LEU A 130 -3.62 -7.28 22.19
CA LEU A 130 -2.24 -6.80 22.11
C LEU A 130 -2.13 -5.53 21.25
N ILE A 131 -2.81 -5.49 20.09
CA ILE A 131 -2.84 -4.28 19.24
C ILE A 131 -3.59 -3.14 19.92
N TYR A 132 -4.70 -3.43 20.60
CA TYR A 132 -5.45 -2.43 21.37
C TYR A 132 -4.61 -1.78 22.47
N TYR A 133 -3.72 -2.56 23.11
CA TYR A 133 -2.76 -2.08 24.11
C TYR A 133 -1.42 -1.60 23.50
N TYR A 134 -1.35 -1.43 22.18
CA TYR A 134 -0.15 -0.97 21.45
C TYR A 134 1.11 -1.84 21.68
N ILE A 135 0.93 -3.14 21.94
CA ILE A 135 2.02 -4.10 22.09
C ILE A 135 2.38 -4.67 20.71
N ASN A 136 3.66 -4.57 20.35
CA ASN A 136 4.17 -5.12 19.10
C ASN A 136 4.18 -6.65 19.11
N ILE A 137 3.62 -7.26 18.08
CA ILE A 137 3.54 -8.72 17.92
C ILE A 137 4.69 -9.17 17.02
N PRO A 138 5.55 -10.12 17.46
CA PRO A 138 6.62 -10.65 16.61
C PRO A 138 6.11 -11.26 15.31
N THR A 139 6.79 -10.97 14.20
CA THR A 139 6.41 -11.45 12.86
C THR A 139 6.40 -12.98 12.73
N VAL A 140 7.26 -13.67 13.48
CA VAL A 140 7.30 -15.14 13.55
C VAL A 140 6.01 -15.71 14.12
N VAL A 141 5.48 -15.11 15.19
CA VAL A 141 4.23 -15.54 15.84
C VAL A 141 3.05 -15.35 14.89
N ILE A 142 2.97 -14.18 14.23
CA ILE A 142 1.99 -13.90 13.18
C ILE A 142 2.08 -14.96 12.08
N SER A 143 3.30 -15.29 11.62
CA SER A 143 3.51 -16.27 10.55
C SER A 143 3.15 -17.70 10.95
N LEU A 144 3.37 -18.10 12.20
CA LEU A 144 2.97 -19.42 12.69
C LEU A 144 1.45 -19.52 12.78
N PHE A 145 0.80 -18.50 13.37
CA PHE A 145 -0.65 -18.44 13.45
C PHE A 145 -1.31 -18.48 12.07
N GLN A 146 -0.78 -17.74 11.08
CA GLN A 146 -1.25 -17.80 9.70
C GLN A 146 -1.25 -19.22 9.12
N LYS A 147 -0.17 -19.99 9.34
CA LYS A 147 -0.05 -21.37 8.86
C LYS A 147 -1.06 -22.29 9.53
N VAL A 148 -1.23 -22.16 10.85
CA VAL A 148 -2.21 -22.93 11.62
C VAL A 148 -3.64 -22.60 11.16
N PHE A 149 -3.96 -21.32 11.00
CA PHE A 149 -5.26 -20.87 10.52
C PHE A 149 -5.55 -21.39 9.10
N TYR A 150 -4.57 -21.29 8.20
CA TYR A 150 -4.69 -21.78 6.83
C TYR A 150 -4.87 -23.31 6.77
N LEU A 151 -4.10 -24.06 7.56
CA LEU A 151 -4.22 -25.51 7.68
C LEU A 151 -5.59 -25.91 8.22
N TRP A 152 -6.10 -25.19 9.23
CA TRP A 152 -7.45 -25.38 9.72
C TRP A 152 -8.50 -25.11 8.64
N LYS A 153 -8.43 -23.95 7.97
CA LYS A 153 -9.37 -23.55 6.92
C LYS A 153 -9.42 -24.57 5.78
N LEU A 154 -8.27 -25.00 5.26
CA LEU A 154 -8.20 -25.87 4.07
C LEU A 154 -8.49 -27.34 4.39
N LEU A 155 -7.92 -27.88 5.48
CA LEU A 155 -7.97 -29.32 5.75
C LEU A 155 -8.99 -29.71 6.82
N PHE A 156 -9.18 -28.89 7.86
CA PHE A 156 -9.99 -29.28 9.01
C PHE A 156 -11.38 -28.66 9.05
N SER A 157 -11.66 -27.55 8.36
CA SER A 157 -12.92 -26.82 8.51
C SER A 157 -14.15 -27.68 8.20
N ILE A 158 -14.18 -28.33 7.03
CA ILE A 158 -15.26 -29.23 6.61
C ILE A 158 -15.32 -30.49 7.50
N PRO A 159 -14.23 -31.24 7.72
CA PRO A 159 -14.21 -32.38 8.65
C PRO A 159 -14.67 -32.06 10.08
N SER A 160 -14.17 -30.96 10.66
CA SER A 160 -14.54 -30.52 12.02
C SER A 160 -16.03 -30.27 12.10
N MET A 161 -16.59 -29.58 11.11
CA MET A 161 -18.03 -29.30 11.04
C MET A 161 -18.85 -30.57 10.90
N THR A 162 -18.37 -31.57 10.14
CA THR A 162 -19.05 -32.87 10.09
C THR A 162 -19.00 -33.59 11.43
N LEU A 163 -17.82 -33.65 12.07
CA LEU A 163 -17.67 -34.24 13.40
C LEU A 163 -18.63 -33.59 14.40
N PHE A 164 -18.66 -32.25 14.47
CA PHE A 164 -19.57 -31.54 15.37
C PHE A 164 -21.03 -31.91 15.11
N ALA A 165 -21.47 -31.92 13.84
CA ALA A 165 -22.85 -32.24 13.49
C ALA A 165 -23.23 -33.69 13.80
N ILE A 166 -22.36 -34.65 13.47
CA ILE A 166 -22.59 -36.08 13.73
C ILE A 166 -22.63 -36.35 15.24
N PHE A 167 -21.63 -35.89 16.01
CA PHE A 167 -21.59 -36.12 17.46
C PHE A 167 -22.80 -35.50 18.17
N LEU A 168 -23.27 -34.31 17.75
CA LEU A 168 -24.51 -33.75 18.26
C LEU A 168 -25.73 -34.62 17.92
N LYS A 169 -25.88 -35.07 16.67
CA LYS A 169 -26.98 -35.95 16.24
C LYS A 169 -27.08 -37.20 17.11
N TYR A 170 -25.99 -37.96 17.26
CA TYR A 170 -26.02 -39.24 17.97
C TYR A 170 -26.21 -39.09 19.47
N ASN A 171 -25.68 -38.00 20.03
CA ASN A 171 -25.90 -37.65 21.41
C ASN A 171 -27.38 -37.25 21.69
N PHE A 172 -28.04 -36.54 20.76
CA PHE A 172 -29.49 -36.23 20.89
C PHE A 172 -30.39 -37.44 20.65
N LEU A 173 -30.06 -38.29 19.67
CA LEU A 173 -30.86 -39.48 19.33
C LEU A 173 -30.60 -40.68 20.24
N ALA A 174 -29.62 -40.60 21.15
CA ALA A 174 -29.20 -41.67 22.06
C ALA A 174 -28.93 -43.01 21.36
N LYS A 175 -28.39 -42.98 20.13
CA LYS A 175 -28.05 -44.16 19.33
C LYS A 175 -26.60 -44.60 19.61
N SER A 176 -26.37 -45.92 19.63
CA SER A 176 -25.06 -46.51 19.96
C SER A 176 -24.08 -46.64 18.80
N HIS A 177 -24.52 -46.53 17.54
CA HIS A 177 -23.67 -46.72 16.36
C HIS A 177 -23.77 -45.56 15.41
N ILE A 178 -22.62 -45.10 14.89
CA ILE A 178 -22.53 -44.03 13.89
C ILE A 178 -22.57 -44.64 12.48
N SER A 179 -23.65 -44.44 11.75
CA SER A 179 -23.87 -45.03 10.42
C SER A 179 -23.10 -44.35 9.27
N GLU A 180 -22.61 -43.13 9.49
CA GLU A 180 -21.82 -42.36 8.53
C GLU A 180 -20.39 -42.91 8.37
N TYR A 181 -19.91 -43.78 9.27
CA TYR A 181 -18.58 -44.38 9.23
C TYR A 181 -18.62 -45.91 9.12
N LYS A 182 -17.65 -46.50 8.41
CA LYS A 182 -17.63 -47.94 8.04
C LYS A 182 -17.56 -48.90 9.23
N ASN A 183 -16.83 -48.56 10.29
CA ASN A 183 -16.54 -49.49 11.38
C ASN A 183 -17.64 -49.61 12.44
N ASN A 184 -18.80 -48.96 12.26
CA ASN A 184 -19.87 -48.90 13.26
C ASN A 184 -19.32 -48.62 14.68
N ASN A 185 -18.38 -47.67 14.78
CA ASN A 185 -17.70 -47.37 16.04
C ASN A 185 -18.71 -47.22 17.18
N ASP A 186 -18.51 -48.00 18.24
CA ASP A 186 -19.40 -48.00 19.40
C ASP A 186 -19.36 -46.62 20.08
N PHE A 187 -20.43 -45.84 19.87
CA PHE A 187 -20.66 -44.56 20.53
C PHE A 187 -20.86 -44.71 22.04
N THR A 188 -21.09 -45.93 22.53
CA THR A 188 -21.28 -46.26 23.95
C THR A 188 -20.06 -45.93 24.81
N ASN A 189 -18.85 -45.94 24.22
CA ASN A 189 -17.62 -45.52 24.88
C ASN A 189 -17.49 -43.98 24.97
N PHE A 190 -18.33 -43.24 24.27
CA PHE A 190 -18.27 -41.78 24.11
C PHE A 190 -19.51 -41.10 24.71
N LYS A 191 -19.83 -41.40 25.98
CA LYS A 191 -20.82 -40.61 26.73
C LYS A 191 -20.29 -39.20 26.92
N ILE A 192 -20.69 -38.32 26.01
CA ILE A 192 -20.38 -36.91 26.05
C ILE A 192 -21.15 -36.26 27.21
N ASN A 193 -20.41 -35.72 28.19
CA ASN A 193 -20.99 -34.90 29.25
C ASN A 193 -21.64 -33.64 28.68
N SER A 194 -22.68 -33.12 29.34
CA SER A 194 -23.39 -31.90 28.94
C SER A 194 -22.46 -30.70 28.69
N THR A 195 -21.38 -30.59 29.46
CA THR A 195 -20.33 -29.56 29.27
C THR A 195 -19.65 -29.66 27.92
N PHE A 196 -19.32 -30.86 27.46
CA PHE A 196 -18.63 -31.08 26.19
C PHE A 196 -19.61 -30.90 25.00
N GLN A 197 -20.90 -31.18 25.17
CA GLN A 197 -21.94 -30.82 24.18
C GLN A 197 -21.98 -29.30 23.96
N ILE A 198 -21.95 -28.52 25.04
CA ILE A 198 -21.91 -27.06 24.98
C ILE A 198 -20.64 -26.60 24.26
N SER A 199 -19.49 -27.23 24.52
CA SER A 199 -18.23 -26.93 23.81
C SER A 199 -18.32 -27.20 22.31
N ILE A 200 -18.97 -28.28 21.88
CA ILE A 200 -19.19 -28.58 20.45
C ILE A 200 -20.08 -27.52 19.80
N ILE A 201 -21.21 -27.16 20.43
CA ILE A 201 -22.12 -26.12 19.92
C ILE A 201 -21.39 -24.78 19.81
N LEU A 202 -20.62 -24.40 20.84
CA LEU A 202 -19.84 -23.17 20.84
C LEU A 202 -18.75 -23.19 19.74
N ALA A 203 -18.01 -24.30 19.59
CA ALA A 203 -17.00 -24.45 18.55
C ALA A 203 -17.63 -24.36 17.15
N MET A 204 -18.82 -24.92 16.95
CA MET A 204 -19.58 -24.81 15.71
C MET A 204 -19.89 -23.34 15.40
N VAL A 205 -20.51 -22.61 16.33
CA VAL A 205 -20.83 -21.18 16.16
C VAL A 205 -19.58 -20.34 15.91
N ILE A 206 -18.49 -20.59 16.65
CA ILE A 206 -17.22 -19.88 16.45
C ILE A 206 -16.64 -20.17 15.06
N SER A 207 -16.63 -21.43 14.63
CA SER A 207 -16.17 -21.86 13.29
C SER A 207 -16.91 -21.11 12.19
N PHE A 208 -18.25 -20.96 12.31
CA PHE A 208 -19.06 -20.17 11.38
C PHE A 208 -18.55 -18.73 11.24
N PHE A 209 -18.39 -18.04 12.37
CA PHE A 209 -17.90 -16.67 12.36
C PHE A 209 -16.48 -16.57 11.83
N LEU A 210 -15.57 -17.48 12.19
CA LEU A 210 -14.20 -17.50 11.67
C LEU A 210 -14.16 -17.64 10.15
N VAL A 211 -15.00 -18.52 9.58
CA VAL A 211 -15.09 -18.69 8.12
C VAL A 211 -15.65 -17.44 7.45
N LEU A 212 -16.72 -16.83 8.00
CA LEU A 212 -17.30 -15.60 7.45
C LEU A 212 -16.32 -14.42 7.51
N PHE A 213 -15.74 -14.16 8.68
CA PHE A 213 -14.77 -13.08 8.87
C PHE A 213 -13.55 -13.27 7.95
N TYR A 214 -13.01 -14.48 7.85
CA TYR A 214 -11.92 -14.74 6.93
C TYR A 214 -12.33 -14.45 5.48
N THR A 215 -13.51 -14.87 5.06
CA THR A 215 -13.98 -14.70 3.67
C THR A 215 -14.14 -13.23 3.28
N GLU A 216 -14.68 -12.40 4.18
CA GLU A 216 -14.91 -10.97 3.95
C GLU A 216 -13.65 -10.10 4.15
N LEU A 217 -12.78 -10.45 5.12
CA LEU A 217 -11.64 -9.61 5.52
C LEU A 217 -10.30 -10.03 4.89
N SER A 218 -10.23 -11.17 4.18
CA SER A 218 -9.01 -11.59 3.48
C SER A 218 -8.94 -11.17 2.01
N GLY A 219 -10.03 -10.61 1.46
CA GLY A 219 -10.12 -10.24 0.05
C GLY A 219 -9.19 -9.10 -0.36
N GLU A 220 -8.53 -9.25 -1.50
CA GLU A 220 -7.74 -8.20 -2.15
C GLU A 220 -8.54 -7.55 -3.27
N ILE A 221 -8.95 -6.29 -3.09
CA ILE A 221 -9.83 -5.58 -4.03
C ILE A 221 -9.11 -4.65 -5.01
N ARG A 222 -7.78 -4.51 -4.88
CA ARG A 222 -7.01 -3.58 -5.73
C ARG A 222 -6.86 -4.13 -7.15
N HIS A 223 -7.41 -3.41 -8.12
CA HIS A 223 -7.28 -3.72 -9.55
C HIS A 223 -5.83 -3.76 -10.03
N SER A 224 -4.96 -2.87 -9.52
CA SER A 224 -3.53 -2.84 -9.85
C SER A 224 -2.77 -4.13 -9.48
N VAL A 225 -3.36 -4.98 -8.64
CA VAL A 225 -2.77 -6.23 -8.15
C VAL A 225 -3.29 -7.43 -8.94
N ALA A 226 -4.25 -7.27 -9.84
CA ALA A 226 -4.82 -8.35 -10.65
C ALA A 226 -3.74 -9.23 -11.33
N ASN A 227 -2.63 -8.63 -11.76
CA ASN A 227 -1.51 -9.34 -12.39
C ASN A 227 -0.54 -10.01 -11.40
N LYS A 228 -0.56 -9.61 -10.13
CA LYS A 228 0.32 -10.12 -9.07
C LYS A 228 -0.31 -11.28 -8.29
N THR A 229 -1.63 -11.26 -8.07
CA THR A 229 -2.33 -12.29 -7.30
C THR A 229 -3.59 -12.79 -7.98
N ILE A 230 -3.70 -14.11 -8.19
CA ILE A 230 -4.89 -14.71 -8.81
C ILE A 230 -6.15 -14.64 -7.92
N GLU A 231 -5.97 -14.50 -6.60
CA GLU A 231 -7.05 -14.43 -5.60
C GLU A 231 -7.64 -13.01 -5.46
N ALA A 232 -7.10 -12.02 -6.18
CA ALA A 232 -7.65 -10.66 -6.18
C ALA A 232 -9.04 -10.60 -6.85
N LYS A 233 -9.97 -9.89 -6.22
CA LYS A 233 -11.39 -9.91 -6.52
C LYS A 233 -12.06 -8.56 -6.24
N ALA A 234 -13.09 -8.20 -7.00
CA ALA A 234 -13.82 -6.95 -6.81
C ALA A 234 -14.64 -6.93 -5.50
N HIS A 235 -15.17 -8.09 -5.07
CA HIS A 235 -16.01 -8.24 -3.87
C HIS A 235 -16.06 -9.71 -3.38
N SER A 236 -16.52 -9.94 -2.14
CA SER A 236 -16.55 -11.26 -1.50
C SER A 236 -17.90 -11.98 -1.54
N LYS A 237 -18.96 -11.36 -2.08
CA LYS A 237 -20.34 -11.93 -2.08
C LYS A 237 -20.46 -13.40 -2.51
N ILE A 238 -19.81 -13.80 -3.61
CA ILE A 238 -19.87 -15.19 -4.09
C ILE A 238 -19.13 -16.13 -3.14
N ASP A 239 -18.01 -15.69 -2.58
CA ASP A 239 -17.26 -16.49 -1.64
C ASP A 239 -18.05 -16.72 -0.35
N ILE A 240 -18.87 -15.75 0.07
CA ILE A 240 -19.80 -15.93 1.19
C ILE A 240 -20.81 -17.04 0.84
N HIS A 241 -21.39 -17.05 -0.36
CA HIS A 241 -22.29 -18.13 -0.77
C HIS A 241 -21.59 -19.50 -0.81
N ILE A 242 -20.35 -19.54 -1.29
CA ILE A 242 -19.51 -20.76 -1.29
C ILE A 242 -19.23 -21.22 0.14
N ALA A 243 -18.89 -20.30 1.03
CA ALA A 243 -18.60 -20.56 2.44
C ALA A 243 -19.85 -21.10 3.16
N LEU A 244 -21.02 -20.47 2.95
CA LEU A 244 -22.29 -20.93 3.50
C LEU A 244 -22.64 -22.33 3.00
N PHE A 245 -22.51 -22.58 1.68
CA PHE A 245 -22.74 -23.92 1.12
C PHE A 245 -21.81 -24.96 1.75
N SER A 246 -20.51 -24.66 1.85
CA SER A 246 -19.51 -25.56 2.42
C SER A 246 -19.73 -25.81 3.93
N TYR A 247 -20.27 -24.82 4.65
CA TYR A 247 -20.56 -24.91 6.08
C TYR A 247 -21.86 -25.67 6.38
N PHE A 248 -22.92 -25.46 5.60
CA PHE A 248 -24.21 -26.14 5.81
C PHE A 248 -24.23 -27.56 5.24
N SER A 249 -23.42 -27.88 4.22
CA SER A 249 -23.37 -29.23 3.63
C SER A 249 -23.07 -30.34 4.68
N PRO A 250 -22.06 -30.20 5.57
CA PRO A 250 -21.82 -31.14 6.66
C PRO A 250 -23.03 -31.36 7.59
N ILE A 251 -23.77 -30.29 7.88
CA ILE A 251 -24.94 -30.33 8.78
C ILE A 251 -26.08 -31.09 8.11
N LEU A 252 -26.37 -30.75 6.85
CA LEU A 252 -27.38 -31.46 6.05
C LEU A 252 -26.99 -32.93 5.85
N TYR A 253 -25.70 -33.22 5.64
CA TYR A 253 -25.20 -34.58 5.56
C TYR A 253 -25.51 -35.37 6.84
N ALA A 254 -25.15 -34.85 8.01
CA ALA A 254 -25.45 -35.51 9.28
C ALA A 254 -26.96 -35.80 9.44
N ILE A 255 -27.83 -34.87 9.03
CA ILE A 255 -29.29 -35.03 9.15
C ILE A 255 -29.83 -36.10 8.17
N PHE A 256 -29.42 -36.07 6.90
CA PHE A 256 -30.04 -36.86 5.81
C PHE A 256 -29.33 -38.18 5.47
N ALA A 257 -28.11 -38.39 5.96
CA ALA A 257 -27.27 -39.57 5.61
C ALA A 257 -27.99 -40.92 5.78
N GLU A 258 -28.77 -41.10 6.85
CA GLU A 258 -29.46 -42.37 7.16
C GLU A 258 -30.74 -42.60 6.35
N ASN A 259 -31.54 -41.55 6.17
CA ASN A 259 -32.94 -41.72 5.76
C ASN A 259 -33.15 -41.42 4.27
N SER A 260 -32.36 -40.52 3.67
CA SER A 260 -32.67 -39.99 2.35
C SER A 260 -31.52 -39.20 1.71
N ILE A 261 -30.38 -39.86 1.51
CA ILE A 261 -29.18 -39.30 0.83
C ILE A 261 -29.49 -38.68 -0.55
N ILE A 262 -30.54 -39.15 -1.23
CA ILE A 262 -31.01 -38.61 -2.52
C ILE A 262 -31.39 -37.13 -2.42
N TYR A 263 -32.00 -36.67 -1.31
CA TYR A 263 -32.34 -35.25 -1.17
C TYR A 263 -31.09 -34.37 -1.08
N LEU A 264 -30.05 -34.86 -0.40
CA LEU A 264 -28.77 -34.15 -0.33
C LEU A 264 -28.11 -34.06 -1.72
N GLN A 265 -28.18 -35.13 -2.50
CA GLN A 265 -27.67 -35.14 -3.88
C GLN A 265 -28.44 -34.13 -4.76
N ILE A 266 -29.78 -34.06 -4.65
CA ILE A 266 -30.60 -33.08 -5.39
C ILE A 266 -30.28 -31.65 -4.95
N LEU A 267 -30.16 -31.40 -3.64
CA LEU A 267 -29.77 -30.09 -3.11
C LEU A 267 -28.38 -29.67 -3.62
N ALA A 268 -27.41 -30.58 -3.65
CA ALA A 268 -26.08 -30.32 -4.19
C ALA A 268 -26.12 -29.94 -5.69
N ILE A 269 -26.98 -30.56 -6.50
CA ILE A 269 -27.21 -30.17 -7.91
C ILE A 269 -27.74 -28.74 -7.97
N ILE A 270 -28.81 -28.43 -7.23
CA ILE A 270 -29.45 -27.10 -7.25
C ILE A 270 -28.46 -26.02 -6.79
N SER A 271 -27.77 -26.24 -5.67
CA SER A 271 -26.78 -25.30 -5.15
C SER A 271 -25.62 -25.09 -6.12
N SER A 272 -25.14 -26.15 -6.77
CA SER A 272 -24.07 -26.06 -7.77
C SER A 272 -24.50 -25.23 -8.98
N ILE A 273 -25.72 -25.41 -9.49
CA ILE A 273 -26.27 -24.61 -10.60
C ILE A 273 -26.35 -23.13 -10.21
N ILE A 274 -26.85 -22.83 -9.00
CA ILE A 274 -26.94 -21.45 -8.49
C ILE A 274 -25.55 -20.82 -8.38
N LEU A 275 -24.58 -21.53 -7.80
CA LEU A 275 -23.20 -21.01 -7.63
C LEU A 275 -22.49 -20.80 -8.96
N VAL A 276 -22.63 -21.73 -9.92
CA VAL A 276 -22.08 -21.58 -11.27
C VAL A 276 -22.70 -20.38 -11.98
N ARG A 277 -24.04 -20.24 -11.93
CA ARG A 277 -24.75 -19.11 -12.55
C ARG A 277 -24.32 -17.77 -11.93
N ASN A 278 -24.23 -17.70 -10.61
CA ASN A 278 -23.81 -16.48 -9.92
C ASN A 278 -22.36 -16.12 -10.30
N THR A 279 -21.46 -17.11 -10.32
CA THR A 279 -20.05 -16.88 -10.68
C THR A 279 -19.89 -16.40 -12.13
N LEU A 280 -20.68 -16.94 -13.07
CA LEU A 280 -20.69 -16.49 -14.47
C LEU A 280 -21.23 -15.06 -14.63
N ASN A 281 -22.24 -14.68 -13.85
CA ASN A 281 -22.86 -13.36 -13.93
C ASN A 281 -21.93 -12.28 -13.36
N TYR A 282 -21.48 -12.46 -12.11
CA TYR A 282 -20.72 -11.42 -11.40
C TYR A 282 -19.22 -11.47 -11.66
N THR A 283 -18.64 -12.65 -11.97
CA THR A 283 -17.20 -12.82 -12.23
C THR A 283 -16.31 -12.10 -11.21
N PRO A 284 -16.36 -12.50 -9.93
CA PRO A 284 -15.86 -11.70 -8.82
C PRO A 284 -14.35 -11.54 -8.85
N TYR A 285 -13.59 -12.50 -9.37
CA TYR A 285 -12.14 -12.43 -9.43
C TYR A 285 -11.65 -11.68 -10.67
N PHE A 286 -10.55 -10.96 -10.55
CA PHE A 286 -9.91 -10.32 -11.72
C PHE A 286 -9.25 -11.38 -12.62
N SER A 287 -8.72 -12.46 -12.03
CA SER A 287 -8.11 -13.55 -12.79
C SER A 287 -9.17 -14.44 -13.44
N HIS A 288 -9.13 -14.54 -14.76
CA HIS A 288 -9.98 -15.47 -15.53
C HIS A 288 -9.76 -16.94 -15.11
N PHE A 289 -8.50 -17.30 -14.82
CA PHE A 289 -8.15 -18.65 -14.38
C PHE A 289 -8.88 -19.03 -13.10
N TYR A 290 -8.89 -18.15 -12.10
CA TYR A 290 -9.48 -18.45 -10.80
C TYR A 290 -11.02 -18.53 -10.86
N ASN A 291 -11.67 -17.63 -11.61
CA ASN A 291 -13.11 -17.76 -11.90
C ASN A 291 -13.44 -19.10 -12.57
N THR A 292 -12.64 -19.53 -13.55
CA THR A 292 -12.84 -20.81 -14.25
C THR A 292 -12.68 -21.98 -13.29
N MET A 293 -11.69 -21.95 -12.40
CA MET A 293 -11.49 -22.99 -11.38
C MET A 293 -12.69 -23.16 -10.46
N ILE A 294 -13.26 -22.05 -9.95
CA ILE A 294 -14.47 -22.08 -9.12
C ILE A 294 -15.65 -22.69 -9.89
N ILE A 295 -15.85 -22.26 -11.14
CA ILE A 295 -16.95 -22.79 -11.96
C ILE A 295 -16.77 -24.30 -12.18
N ILE A 296 -15.57 -24.76 -12.53
CA ILE A 296 -15.27 -26.18 -12.72
C ILE A 296 -15.51 -26.95 -11.43
N GLN A 297 -15.06 -26.44 -10.28
CA GLN A 297 -15.26 -27.09 -8.99
C GLN A 297 -16.74 -27.39 -8.73
N PHE A 298 -17.62 -26.39 -8.83
CA PHE A 298 -19.05 -26.59 -8.57
C PHE A 298 -19.75 -27.35 -9.71
N LEU A 299 -19.30 -27.21 -10.95
CA LEU A 299 -19.78 -28.03 -12.05
C LEU A 299 -19.50 -29.52 -11.80
N VAL A 300 -18.28 -29.86 -11.36
CA VAL A 300 -17.89 -31.23 -11.01
C VAL A 300 -18.74 -31.76 -9.86
N ILE A 301 -18.94 -30.99 -8.80
CA ILE A 301 -19.81 -31.38 -7.68
C ILE A 301 -21.24 -31.65 -8.16
N GLY A 302 -21.82 -30.75 -8.96
CA GLY A 302 -23.17 -30.89 -9.49
C GLY A 302 -23.31 -32.10 -10.42
N LEU A 303 -22.33 -32.35 -11.30
CA LEU A 303 -22.33 -33.49 -12.21
C LEU A 303 -22.16 -34.82 -11.49
N ILE A 304 -21.24 -34.91 -10.52
CA ILE A 304 -21.08 -36.11 -9.70
C ILE A 304 -22.36 -36.37 -8.91
N SER A 305 -22.98 -35.33 -8.34
CA SER A 305 -24.28 -35.44 -7.64
C SER A 305 -25.38 -35.99 -8.56
N PHE A 306 -25.45 -35.49 -9.80
CA PHE A 306 -26.37 -36.00 -10.81
C PHE A 306 -26.11 -37.47 -11.19
N ILE A 307 -24.84 -37.85 -11.33
CA ILE A 307 -24.43 -39.24 -11.60
C ILE A 307 -24.82 -40.15 -10.42
N PHE A 308 -24.71 -39.69 -9.17
CA PHE A 308 -25.17 -40.44 -8.00
C PHE A 308 -26.69 -40.65 -8.01
N VAL A 309 -27.47 -39.64 -8.38
CA VAL A 309 -28.94 -39.77 -8.55
C VAL A 309 -29.26 -40.79 -9.65
N LEU A 310 -28.59 -40.71 -10.79
CA LEU A 310 -28.75 -41.68 -11.87
C LEU A 310 -28.31 -43.10 -11.47
N GLY A 311 -27.21 -43.22 -10.71
CA GLY A 311 -26.70 -44.50 -10.22
C GLY A 311 -27.64 -45.16 -9.22
N ASN A 312 -28.27 -44.37 -8.34
CA ASN A 312 -29.36 -44.81 -7.48
C ASN A 312 -30.54 -45.35 -8.30
N TRP A 313 -30.89 -44.67 -9.40
CA TRP A 313 -31.97 -45.10 -10.28
C TRP A 313 -31.63 -46.37 -11.08
N LEU A 314 -30.41 -46.48 -11.60
CA LEU A 314 -29.90 -47.65 -12.32
C LEU A 314 -29.56 -48.83 -11.38
N ASN A 315 -29.48 -48.57 -10.08
CA ASN A 315 -29.12 -49.52 -9.02
C ASN A 315 -27.84 -50.32 -9.32
N ASN A 316 -26.77 -49.64 -9.75
CA ASN A 316 -25.46 -50.25 -10.00
C ASN A 316 -24.34 -49.25 -9.63
N SER A 317 -23.36 -49.67 -8.82
CA SER A 317 -22.24 -48.80 -8.42
C SER A 317 -21.17 -48.65 -9.51
N LEU A 318 -21.01 -49.65 -10.39
CA LEU A 318 -20.02 -49.62 -11.47
C LEU A 318 -20.38 -48.57 -12.53
N SER A 319 -21.69 -48.34 -12.78
CA SER A 319 -22.13 -47.29 -13.68
C SER A 319 -21.80 -45.89 -13.15
N ILE A 320 -21.86 -45.67 -11.83
CA ILE A 320 -21.46 -44.40 -11.21
C ILE A 320 -19.99 -44.10 -11.50
N ILE A 321 -19.11 -45.08 -11.30
CA ILE A 321 -17.66 -44.93 -11.51
C ILE A 321 -17.35 -44.65 -12.99
N LEU A 322 -17.91 -45.45 -13.90
CA LEU A 322 -17.70 -45.28 -15.33
C LEU A 322 -18.21 -43.93 -15.83
N LEU A 323 -19.42 -43.52 -15.41
CA LEU A 323 -19.97 -42.22 -15.76
C LEU A 323 -19.12 -41.09 -15.17
N ALA A 324 -18.65 -41.20 -13.93
CA ALA A 324 -17.78 -40.19 -13.33
C ALA A 324 -16.45 -40.05 -14.09
N LEU A 325 -15.82 -41.16 -14.48
CA LEU A 325 -14.54 -41.14 -15.21
C LEU A 325 -14.65 -40.62 -16.64
N VAL A 326 -15.78 -40.85 -17.32
CA VAL A 326 -15.94 -40.47 -18.74
C VAL A 326 -16.65 -39.12 -18.88
N VAL A 327 -17.78 -38.93 -18.19
CA VAL A 327 -18.68 -37.79 -18.39
C VAL A 327 -18.14 -36.52 -17.74
N VAL A 328 -17.58 -36.63 -16.52
CA VAL A 328 -17.11 -35.44 -15.78
C VAL A 328 -15.94 -34.75 -16.49
N PRO A 329 -14.89 -35.46 -16.97
CA PRO A 329 -13.81 -34.80 -17.72
C PRO A 329 -14.27 -34.19 -19.04
N LEU A 330 -15.13 -34.89 -19.79
CA LEU A 330 -15.63 -34.42 -21.08
C LEU A 330 -16.47 -33.14 -20.95
N LEU A 331 -17.39 -33.11 -19.98
CA LEU A 331 -18.19 -31.92 -19.69
C LEU A 331 -17.36 -30.80 -19.07
N GLY A 332 -16.31 -31.12 -18.30
CA GLY A 332 -15.36 -30.14 -17.78
C GLY A 332 -14.64 -29.37 -18.91
N ILE A 333 -14.19 -30.07 -19.95
CA ILE A 333 -13.56 -29.46 -21.13
C ILE A 333 -14.55 -28.55 -21.87
N LEU A 334 -15.79 -29.01 -22.07
CA LEU A 334 -16.84 -28.22 -22.71
C LEU A 334 -17.21 -26.97 -21.90
N ALA A 335 -17.24 -27.09 -20.56
CA ALA A 335 -17.49 -25.96 -19.67
C ALA A 335 -16.41 -24.89 -19.79
N ILE A 336 -15.12 -25.28 -19.85
CA ILE A 336 -14.01 -24.33 -20.07
C ILE A 336 -14.21 -23.54 -21.36
N GLN A 337 -14.55 -24.22 -22.47
CA GLN A 337 -14.79 -23.55 -23.76
C GLN A 337 -15.98 -22.58 -23.71
N PHE A 338 -17.06 -22.98 -23.03
CA PHE A 338 -18.25 -22.13 -22.85
C PHE A 338 -17.93 -20.88 -22.03
N ILE A 339 -17.20 -21.03 -20.92
CA ILE A 339 -16.77 -19.92 -20.05
C ILE A 339 -15.91 -18.93 -20.85
N TYR A 340 -14.94 -19.42 -21.62
CA TYR A 340 -14.08 -18.59 -22.45
C TYR A 340 -14.90 -17.78 -23.48
N LYS A 341 -15.88 -18.41 -24.12
CA LYS A 341 -16.78 -17.75 -25.08
C LYS A 341 -17.68 -16.70 -24.42
N SER A 342 -18.22 -17.00 -23.23
CA SER A 342 -19.06 -16.07 -22.46
C SER A 342 -18.28 -14.83 -22.03
N TRP A 343 -17.04 -15.03 -21.59
CA TRP A 343 -16.15 -13.95 -21.16
C TRP A 343 -15.84 -12.97 -22.29
N ARG A 344 -15.46 -13.47 -23.47
CA ARG A 344 -15.14 -12.63 -24.63
C ARG A 344 -16.30 -11.74 -25.09
N LYS A 345 -17.54 -12.14 -24.81
CA LYS A 345 -18.75 -11.34 -25.12
C LYS A 345 -19.05 -10.27 -24.07
N SER A 346 -18.49 -10.37 -22.86
CA SER A 346 -18.73 -9.44 -21.74
C SER A 346 -17.75 -8.28 -21.66
N VAL A 347 -16.73 -8.22 -22.54
CA VAL A 347 -15.80 -7.09 -22.64
C VAL A 347 -16.30 -6.15 -23.74
N PRO A 348 -17.04 -5.06 -23.42
CA PRO A 348 -17.33 -4.04 -24.41
C PRO A 348 -16.03 -3.33 -24.78
N SER A 349 -15.81 -3.12 -26.07
CA SER A 349 -14.62 -2.44 -26.60
C SER A 349 -14.71 -0.91 -26.51
N ILE A 350 -15.82 -0.33 -26.03
CA ILE A 350 -16.11 1.10 -26.17
C ILE A 350 -16.77 1.67 -24.90
N LEU A 351 -16.14 2.70 -24.31
CA LEU A 351 -16.54 3.43 -23.10
C LEU A 351 -17.94 4.10 -23.18
N HIS A 352 -18.40 4.50 -24.38
CA HIS A 352 -19.69 5.18 -24.56
C HIS A 352 -20.93 4.30 -24.34
N GLN A 353 -20.77 2.97 -24.20
CA GLN A 353 -21.88 2.04 -23.96
C GLN A 353 -22.18 1.81 -22.47
N LEU A 354 -21.57 2.60 -21.57
CA LEU A 354 -21.75 2.46 -20.13
C LEU A 354 -23.04 3.13 -19.60
N ILE A 355 -23.75 3.91 -20.41
CA ILE A 355 -24.82 4.84 -19.99
C ILE A 355 -26.07 4.13 -19.41
N ASP A 356 -26.33 2.86 -19.74
CA ASP A 356 -27.54 2.13 -19.30
C ASP A 356 -27.30 1.14 -18.13
N ILE A 357 -26.29 1.37 -17.29
CA ILE A 357 -25.90 0.40 -16.25
C ILE A 357 -26.65 0.67 -14.93
N ASN A 358 -27.36 -0.35 -14.43
CA ASN A 358 -28.14 -0.28 -13.19
C ASN A 358 -27.44 -0.92 -11.97
N SER A 359 -26.19 -1.37 -12.09
CA SER A 359 -25.48 -2.07 -11.01
C SER A 359 -24.00 -1.72 -10.95
N ASP A 360 -23.50 -1.45 -9.72
CA ASP A 360 -22.08 -1.25 -9.43
C ASP A 360 -21.18 -2.36 -10.00
N TYR A 361 -21.68 -3.60 -10.00
CA TYR A 361 -20.92 -4.77 -10.45
C TYR A 361 -20.76 -4.81 -11.95
N GLU A 362 -21.79 -4.38 -12.67
CA GLU A 362 -21.73 -4.34 -14.12
C GLU A 362 -20.85 -3.18 -14.58
N LEU A 363 -20.86 -2.06 -13.85
CA LEU A 363 -19.92 -0.95 -14.06
C LEU A 363 -18.48 -1.41 -13.88
N GLU A 364 -18.16 -2.04 -12.73
CA GLU A 364 -16.81 -2.53 -12.47
C GLU A 364 -16.38 -3.57 -13.50
N LYS A 365 -17.22 -4.56 -13.80
CA LYS A 365 -16.90 -5.62 -14.76
C LYS A 365 -16.54 -5.06 -16.14
N ARG A 366 -17.24 -4.03 -16.61
CA ARG A 366 -16.98 -3.38 -17.90
C ARG A 366 -15.80 -2.42 -17.85
N ALA A 367 -15.55 -1.76 -16.71
CA ALA A 367 -14.40 -0.86 -16.52
C ALA A 367 -13.12 -1.57 -16.07
N ARG A 368 -13.18 -2.87 -15.74
CA ARG A 368 -12.11 -3.64 -15.10
C ARG A 368 -10.77 -3.55 -15.84
N ASP A 369 -10.78 -3.76 -17.15
CA ASP A 369 -9.55 -3.74 -17.96
C ASP A 369 -8.89 -2.36 -17.95
N LEU A 370 -9.69 -1.29 -17.93
CA LEU A 370 -9.21 0.08 -17.81
C LEU A 370 -8.63 0.36 -16.42
N LEU A 371 -9.30 -0.09 -15.36
CA LEU A 371 -8.83 0.03 -13.97
C LEU A 371 -7.56 -0.80 -13.69
N CYS A 372 -7.36 -1.89 -14.42
CA CYS A 372 -6.15 -2.71 -14.34
C CYS A 372 -5.02 -2.17 -15.22
N SER A 373 -5.33 -1.32 -16.21
CA SER A 373 -4.33 -0.69 -17.08
C SER A 373 -3.74 0.54 -16.42
N ASN A 374 -2.41 0.67 -16.44
CA ASN A 374 -1.72 1.89 -15.99
C ASN A 374 -1.74 2.98 -17.08
N ASN A 375 -2.71 2.98 -17.98
CA ASN A 375 -2.71 3.91 -19.12
C ASN A 375 -3.22 5.29 -18.68
N LEU A 376 -2.30 6.24 -18.53
CA LEU A 376 -2.58 7.61 -18.08
C LEU A 376 -3.48 8.40 -19.04
N GLU A 377 -3.54 8.02 -20.33
CA GLU A 377 -4.33 8.71 -21.36
C GLU A 377 -5.83 8.76 -21.06
N ASN A 378 -6.36 7.77 -20.33
CA ASN A 378 -7.80 7.66 -20.03
C ASN A 378 -8.15 8.08 -18.59
N LYS A 379 -7.21 8.70 -17.85
CA LYS A 379 -7.37 9.08 -16.43
C LYS A 379 -8.66 9.86 -16.18
N ASP A 380 -8.84 10.96 -16.90
CA ASP A 380 -9.94 11.90 -16.68
C ASP A 380 -11.29 11.25 -17.02
N GLN A 381 -11.32 10.47 -18.10
CA GLN A 381 -12.52 9.77 -18.56
C GLN A 381 -13.00 8.73 -17.53
N ILE A 382 -12.08 7.93 -16.98
CA ILE A 382 -12.40 6.92 -15.97
C ILE A 382 -12.96 7.59 -14.71
N ILE A 383 -12.30 8.65 -14.23
CA ILE A 383 -12.77 9.38 -13.06
C ILE A 383 -14.16 9.98 -13.33
N HIS A 384 -14.35 10.67 -14.45
CA HIS A 384 -15.64 11.25 -14.81
C HIS A 384 -16.79 10.23 -14.86
N ILE A 385 -16.55 9.04 -15.43
CA ILE A 385 -17.57 7.99 -15.50
C ILE A 385 -17.96 7.54 -14.10
N PHE A 386 -16.99 7.19 -13.26
CA PHE A 386 -17.27 6.77 -11.91
C PHE A 386 -17.96 7.88 -11.08
N GLU A 387 -17.61 9.13 -11.30
CA GLU A 387 -18.25 10.26 -10.63
C GLU A 387 -19.70 10.49 -11.09
N ASN A 388 -19.96 10.42 -12.39
CA ASN A 388 -21.32 10.51 -12.93
C ASN A 388 -22.21 9.40 -12.34
N PHE A 389 -21.72 8.16 -12.30
CA PHE A 389 -22.44 7.03 -11.70
C PHE A 389 -22.64 7.17 -10.18
N PHE A 390 -21.69 7.79 -9.48
CA PHE A 390 -21.83 8.05 -8.05
C PHE A 390 -22.93 9.08 -7.76
N ILE A 391 -23.14 10.05 -8.66
CA ILE A 391 -24.15 11.12 -8.56
C ILE A 391 -25.54 10.62 -9.02
N GLU A 392 -25.61 9.76 -10.02
CA GLU A 392 -26.89 9.27 -10.54
C GLU A 392 -27.68 8.49 -9.48
N LYS A 393 -28.95 8.88 -9.32
CA LYS A 393 -29.88 8.42 -8.27
C LYS A 393 -30.11 6.91 -8.20
N SER A 394 -29.76 6.15 -9.24
CA SER A 394 -30.02 4.71 -9.31
C SER A 394 -29.14 3.88 -8.35
N LEU A 395 -27.96 4.39 -7.96
CA LEU A 395 -26.98 3.64 -7.16
C LEU A 395 -26.75 4.16 -5.73
N ASN A 396 -27.31 5.32 -5.36
CA ASN A 396 -27.13 5.93 -4.03
C ASN A 396 -25.66 5.93 -3.55
N GLY A 397 -24.70 6.19 -4.45
CA GLY A 397 -23.27 6.27 -4.16
C GLY A 397 -22.73 5.08 -3.36
N SER A 398 -22.38 3.98 -4.02
CA SER A 398 -21.88 2.80 -3.31
C SER A 398 -20.48 3.03 -2.69
N LYS A 399 -20.29 2.60 -1.44
CA LYS A 399 -18.97 2.70 -0.77
C LYS A 399 -17.87 2.00 -1.56
N LEU A 400 -18.20 0.85 -2.13
CA LEU A 400 -17.26 0.00 -2.86
C LEU A 400 -16.72 0.74 -4.10
N GLN A 401 -17.56 1.49 -4.81
CA GLN A 401 -17.16 2.31 -5.94
C GLN A 401 -16.14 3.38 -5.55
N ALA A 402 -16.40 4.12 -4.47
CA ALA A 402 -15.45 5.11 -3.95
C ALA A 402 -14.10 4.47 -3.56
N ILE A 403 -14.13 3.25 -3.00
CA ILE A 403 -12.92 2.49 -2.65
C ILE A 403 -12.16 2.04 -3.90
N TRP A 404 -12.84 1.56 -4.94
CA TRP A 404 -12.19 1.17 -6.20
C TRP A 404 -11.49 2.35 -6.86
N VAL A 405 -12.16 3.50 -6.98
CA VAL A 405 -11.57 4.72 -7.55
C VAL A 405 -10.40 5.21 -6.70
N ALA A 406 -10.53 5.19 -5.37
CA ALA A 406 -9.43 5.56 -4.48
C ALA A 406 -8.20 4.66 -4.63
N ASN A 407 -8.41 3.34 -4.74
CA ASN A 407 -7.31 2.39 -4.98
C ASN A 407 -6.68 2.60 -6.36
N TYR A 408 -7.47 2.90 -7.39
CA TYR A 408 -6.96 3.26 -8.71
C TYR A 408 -6.09 4.52 -8.63
N CYS A 409 -6.57 5.58 -7.96
CA CYS A 409 -5.79 6.80 -7.77
C CYS A 409 -4.49 6.56 -6.98
N LEU A 410 -4.54 5.73 -5.93
CA LEU A 410 -3.39 5.48 -5.07
C LEU A 410 -2.31 4.63 -5.75
N TYR A 411 -2.70 3.58 -6.48
CA TYR A 411 -1.75 2.57 -6.97
C TYR A 411 -1.49 2.62 -8.48
N ALA A 412 -2.45 3.07 -9.29
CA ALA A 412 -2.26 3.17 -10.74
C ALA A 412 -1.81 4.57 -11.16
N LEU A 413 -2.37 5.62 -10.52
CA LEU A 413 -2.00 7.02 -10.79
C LEU A 413 -0.91 7.56 -9.85
N GLU A 414 -0.59 6.83 -8.78
CA GLU A 414 0.35 7.23 -7.72
C GLU A 414 0.03 8.60 -7.09
N ASP A 415 -1.25 8.98 -7.08
CA ASP A 415 -1.73 10.27 -6.56
C ASP A 415 -2.50 10.07 -5.23
N ASN A 416 -1.77 10.23 -4.12
CA ASN A 416 -2.31 10.07 -2.78
C ASN A 416 -3.34 11.17 -2.42
N SER A 417 -3.13 12.40 -2.88
CA SER A 417 -4.05 13.51 -2.58
C SER A 417 -5.41 13.24 -3.22
N LEU A 418 -5.42 12.83 -4.49
CA LEU A 418 -6.63 12.45 -5.18
C LEU A 418 -7.32 11.24 -4.53
N ALA A 419 -6.56 10.20 -4.17
CA ALA A 419 -7.11 9.03 -3.48
C ALA A 419 -7.83 9.42 -2.18
N ARG A 420 -7.24 10.30 -1.36
CA ARG A 420 -7.85 10.81 -0.11
C ARG A 420 -9.14 11.60 -0.38
N ILE A 421 -9.16 12.43 -1.41
CA ILE A 421 -10.37 13.17 -1.82
C ILE A 421 -11.48 12.19 -2.19
N LYS A 422 -11.19 11.16 -2.98
CA LYS A 422 -12.20 10.15 -3.37
C LYS A 422 -12.67 9.31 -2.16
N LEU A 423 -11.77 8.96 -1.23
CA LEU A 423 -12.14 8.30 0.04
C LEU A 423 -13.01 9.15 0.96
N SER A 424 -12.89 10.48 0.91
CA SER A 424 -13.66 11.37 1.79
C SER A 424 -15.19 11.21 1.60
N LYS A 425 -15.62 10.84 0.39
CA LYS A 425 -17.02 10.60 0.02
C LYS A 425 -17.68 9.47 0.82
N ILE A 426 -16.88 8.53 1.35
CA ILE A 426 -17.37 7.37 2.12
C ILE A 426 -18.03 7.79 3.44
N LYS A 427 -17.62 8.91 4.05
CA LYS A 427 -18.14 9.40 5.36
C LYS A 427 -19.66 9.62 5.34
N LYS A 428 -20.20 10.02 4.19
CA LYS A 428 -21.63 10.30 4.01
C LYS A 428 -22.48 9.03 3.97
N ILE A 429 -21.88 7.90 3.64
CA ILE A 429 -22.60 6.64 3.43
C ILE A 429 -22.56 5.86 4.75
N GLN A 430 -23.71 5.70 5.39
CA GLN A 430 -23.85 4.76 6.50
C GLN A 430 -24.12 3.37 5.91
N ASP A 431 -23.14 2.47 6.04
CA ASP A 431 -23.26 1.08 5.61
C ASP A 431 -22.74 0.18 6.73
N TRP A 432 -23.50 -0.89 7.00
CA TRP A 432 -23.21 -1.93 7.98
C TRP A 432 -22.33 -3.05 7.41
N GLY A 433 -22.02 -3.02 6.10
CA GLY A 433 -21.15 -3.98 5.44
C GLY A 433 -19.77 -4.09 6.10
N LEU A 434 -19.41 -5.29 6.53
CA LEU A 434 -18.12 -5.54 7.15
C LEU A 434 -16.96 -5.42 6.13
N GLU A 435 -17.13 -6.02 4.95
CA GLU A 435 -16.16 -5.94 3.83
C GLU A 435 -15.90 -4.48 3.44
N THR A 436 -16.96 -3.69 3.17
CA THR A 436 -16.82 -2.29 2.73
C THR A 436 -16.12 -1.44 3.77
N ASN A 437 -16.46 -1.60 5.06
CA ASN A 437 -15.82 -0.87 6.15
C ASN A 437 -14.35 -1.30 6.37
N TYR A 438 -14.04 -2.58 6.24
CA TYR A 438 -12.66 -3.07 6.31
C TYR A 438 -11.80 -2.56 5.15
N GLN A 439 -12.33 -2.59 3.93
CA GLN A 439 -11.62 -2.13 2.75
C GLN A 439 -11.44 -0.60 2.76
N ALA A 440 -12.40 0.15 3.29
CA ALA A 440 -12.25 1.59 3.54
C ALA A 440 -11.13 1.86 4.56
N TYR A 441 -11.11 1.13 5.67
CA TYR A 441 -10.03 1.21 6.67
C TYR A 441 -8.65 0.90 6.07
N LEU A 442 -8.59 -0.13 5.22
CA LEU A 442 -7.36 -0.55 4.56
C LEU A 442 -6.84 0.51 3.58
N CYS A 443 -7.73 1.10 2.79
CA CYS A 443 -7.39 2.18 1.87
C CYS A 443 -6.94 3.44 2.63
N GLU A 444 -7.65 3.82 3.70
CA GLU A 444 -7.26 4.93 4.60
C GLU A 444 -5.86 4.70 5.19
N LYS A 445 -5.56 3.47 5.60
CA LYS A 445 -4.24 3.15 6.14
C LYS A 445 -3.13 3.19 5.08
N ASN A 446 -3.39 2.65 3.90
CA ASN A 446 -2.42 2.66 2.80
C ASN A 446 -2.12 4.09 2.31
N THR A 447 -3.13 4.97 2.27
CA THR A 447 -2.93 6.40 1.95
C THR A 447 -2.11 7.14 3.02
N GLN A 448 -2.03 6.63 4.25
CA GLN A 448 -1.16 7.17 5.29
C GLN A 448 0.28 6.62 5.21
N GLU A 449 0.45 5.35 4.83
CA GLU A 449 1.76 4.67 4.83
C GLU A 449 2.60 4.92 3.55
N LEU A 450 1.98 5.06 2.37
CA LEU A 450 2.70 4.95 1.09
C LEU A 450 3.37 6.25 0.58
N TYR A 451 2.87 7.44 0.91
CA TYR A 451 3.45 8.71 0.44
C TYR A 451 3.06 9.89 1.34
N THR A 452 4.05 10.63 1.85
CA THR A 452 3.81 11.92 2.50
C THR A 452 4.10 13.04 1.52
N SER A 453 3.06 13.66 0.95
CA SER A 453 3.24 14.93 0.23
C SER A 453 3.52 16.05 1.22
N GLU A 454 4.20 17.11 0.80
CA GLU A 454 4.45 18.31 1.61
C GLU A 454 3.14 18.85 2.22
N VAL A 455 2.06 18.84 1.43
CA VAL A 455 0.69 19.22 1.83
C VAL A 455 0.21 18.36 3.00
N THR A 456 0.33 17.03 2.91
CA THR A 456 -0.09 16.13 4.00
C THR A 456 0.78 16.26 5.24
N ASN A 457 2.09 16.47 5.07
CA ASN A 457 3.02 16.70 6.17
C ASN A 457 2.70 18.01 6.90
N PHE A 458 2.45 19.08 6.15
CA PHE A 458 2.06 20.37 6.71
C PHE A 458 0.75 20.28 7.50
N LEU A 459 -0.24 19.56 6.99
CA LEU A 459 -1.51 19.35 7.68
C LEU A 459 -1.36 18.49 8.93
N GLU A 460 -0.58 17.42 8.87
CA GLU A 460 -0.30 16.60 10.04
C GLU A 460 0.43 17.43 11.11
N TYR A 461 1.47 18.17 10.70
CA TYR A 461 2.17 19.14 11.54
C TYR A 461 1.18 20.11 12.18
N PHE A 462 0.34 20.78 11.39
CA PHE A 462 -0.63 21.77 11.87
C PHE A 462 -1.57 21.18 12.92
N THR A 463 -2.12 19.98 12.67
CA THR A 463 -3.04 19.34 13.62
C THR A 463 -2.37 18.92 14.93
N GLN A 464 -1.10 18.48 14.89
CA GLN A 464 -0.34 18.13 16.08
C GLN A 464 0.07 19.40 16.84
N PHE A 465 0.53 20.41 16.12
CA PHE A 465 0.98 21.68 16.66
C PHE A 465 -0.15 22.41 17.41
N GLU A 466 -1.35 22.48 16.83
CA GLU A 466 -2.52 23.07 17.49
C GLU A 466 -2.91 22.33 18.78
N LYS A 467 -2.76 20.99 18.83
CA LYS A 467 -2.99 20.22 20.06
C LYS A 467 -1.97 20.56 21.14
N ILE A 468 -0.69 20.65 20.76
CA ILE A 468 0.39 21.01 21.68
C ILE A 468 0.14 22.41 22.23
N LYS A 469 -0.16 23.38 21.35
CA LYS A 469 -0.46 24.76 21.74
C LYS A 469 -1.64 24.87 22.70
N LYS A 470 -2.71 24.09 22.49
CA LYS A 470 -3.86 24.04 23.44
C LYS A 470 -3.47 23.45 24.79
N LYS A 471 -2.65 22.41 24.81
CA LYS A 471 -2.15 21.81 26.07
C LYS A 471 -1.18 22.75 26.78
N ASP A 472 -0.32 23.45 26.05
CA ASP A 472 0.61 24.44 26.58
C ASP A 472 -0.14 25.64 27.18
N HIS A 473 -1.15 26.15 26.47
CA HIS A 473 -2.06 27.16 27.02
C HIS A 473 -2.73 26.67 28.32
N LYS A 474 -3.19 25.41 28.35
CA LYS A 474 -3.80 24.82 29.56
C LYS A 474 -2.79 24.66 30.70
N LEU A 475 -1.54 24.32 30.41
CA LEU A 475 -0.45 24.32 31.39
C LEU A 475 -0.25 25.73 31.97
N CYS A 476 -0.19 26.75 31.10
CA CYS A 476 -0.07 28.14 31.52
C CYS A 476 -1.25 28.57 32.42
N VAL A 477 -2.48 28.18 32.09
CA VAL A 477 -3.66 28.44 32.93
C VAL A 477 -3.54 27.73 34.29
N ASN A 478 -3.14 26.45 34.31
CA ASN A 478 -2.94 25.71 35.56
C ASN A 478 -1.84 26.34 36.44
N LEU A 479 -0.75 26.81 35.82
CA LEU A 479 0.31 27.55 36.51
C LEU A 479 -0.24 28.84 37.11
N LEU A 480 -0.99 29.64 36.35
CA LEU A 480 -1.62 30.86 36.86
C LEU A 480 -2.61 30.57 38.00
N GLU A 481 -3.40 29.51 37.93
CA GLU A 481 -4.28 29.08 39.02
C GLU A 481 -3.50 28.67 40.27
N PHE A 482 -2.39 27.96 40.09
CA PHE A 482 -1.48 27.60 41.18
C PHE A 482 -0.90 28.85 41.86
N TRP A 483 -0.37 29.81 41.08
CA TRP A 483 0.13 31.08 41.61
C TRP A 483 -0.96 31.90 42.32
N LYS A 484 -2.18 31.96 41.76
CA LYS A 484 -3.32 32.63 42.39
C LYS A 484 -3.70 32.02 43.73
N GLU A 485 -3.67 30.68 43.84
CA GLU A 485 -3.96 30.00 45.10
C GLU A 485 -2.85 30.26 46.13
N ILE A 486 -1.58 30.32 45.73
CA ILE A 486 -0.45 30.70 46.61
C ILE A 486 -0.63 32.10 47.19
N ILE A 487 -1.03 33.06 46.35
CA ILE A 487 -1.17 34.48 46.71
C ILE A 487 -2.51 34.76 47.42
N SER A 488 -3.42 33.79 47.47
CA SER A 488 -4.73 33.96 48.11
C SER A 488 -4.61 34.17 49.63
N GLU A 489 -5.56 34.89 50.23
CA GLU A 489 -5.56 35.18 51.67
C GLU A 489 -5.62 33.90 52.55
N LYS A 490 -6.11 32.79 52.00
CA LYS A 490 -6.25 31.48 52.69
C LYS A 490 -5.91 30.33 51.73
N PRO A 491 -4.62 30.06 51.46
CA PRO A 491 -4.20 29.03 50.52
C PRO A 491 -4.60 27.63 51.01
N SER A 492 -5.23 26.84 50.15
CA SER A 492 -5.56 25.45 50.43
C SER A 492 -4.44 24.52 49.95
N LEU A 493 -3.74 23.89 50.89
CA LEU A 493 -2.65 22.97 50.62
C LEU A 493 -3.07 21.80 49.72
N ASN A 494 -4.30 21.28 49.90
CA ASN A 494 -4.86 20.22 49.06
C ASN A 494 -5.07 20.68 47.60
N LYS A 495 -5.51 21.92 47.38
CA LYS A 495 -5.65 22.46 46.01
C LYS A 495 -4.29 22.68 45.36
N LEU A 496 -3.31 23.19 46.11
CA LEU A 496 -1.94 23.37 45.64
C LEU A 496 -1.32 22.03 45.22
N VAL A 497 -1.40 20.98 46.04
CA VAL A 497 -0.90 19.64 45.71
C VAL A 497 -1.60 19.07 44.47
N LYS A 498 -2.92 19.23 44.37
CA LYS A 498 -3.68 18.75 43.20
C LYS A 498 -3.29 19.49 41.92
N ASN A 499 -3.05 20.80 42.00
CA ASN A 499 -2.61 21.59 40.84
C ASN A 499 -1.17 21.27 40.48
N LEU A 500 -0.28 21.07 41.46
CA LEU A 500 1.12 20.70 41.24
C LEU A 500 1.24 19.34 40.53
N ASN A 501 0.52 18.31 40.99
CA ASN A 501 0.51 17.01 40.31
C ASN A 501 0.03 17.10 38.85
N LYS A 502 -0.99 17.92 38.58
CA LYS A 502 -1.44 18.18 37.21
C LYS A 502 -0.35 18.88 36.39
N ILE A 503 0.28 19.91 36.95
CA ILE A 503 1.34 20.67 36.29
C ILE A 503 2.49 19.73 35.91
N ASP A 504 2.96 18.89 36.84
CA ASP A 504 4.02 17.90 36.59
C ASP A 504 3.66 16.93 35.45
N GLU A 505 2.42 16.38 35.47
CA GLU A 505 1.92 15.53 34.39
C GLU A 505 1.91 16.25 33.03
N TYR A 506 1.43 17.51 32.98
CA TYR A 506 1.40 18.31 31.75
C TYR A 506 2.80 18.67 31.27
N ILE A 507 3.75 18.98 32.16
CA ILE A 507 5.14 19.30 31.81
C ILE A 507 5.80 18.07 31.16
N ALA A 508 5.76 16.90 31.82
CA ALA A 508 6.37 15.69 31.29
C ALA A 508 5.79 15.30 29.93
N PHE A 509 4.47 15.45 29.78
CA PHE A 509 3.78 15.13 28.55
C PHE A 509 4.07 16.13 27.42
N LEU A 510 4.03 17.45 27.69
CA LEU A 510 4.32 18.49 26.70
C LEU A 510 5.77 18.45 26.23
N ASN A 511 6.73 18.20 27.12
CA ASN A 511 8.13 18.07 26.72
C ASN A 511 8.31 16.94 25.70
N ASN A 512 7.71 15.78 25.94
CA ASN A 512 7.73 14.67 24.99
C ASN A 512 7.05 15.01 23.65
N GLU A 513 5.89 15.70 23.66
CA GLU A 513 5.23 16.11 22.43
C GLU A 513 6.04 17.13 21.63
N TYR A 514 6.71 18.08 22.29
CA TYR A 514 7.59 19.05 21.63
C TYR A 514 8.83 18.37 21.01
N ILE A 515 9.45 17.42 21.70
CA ILE A 515 10.57 16.63 21.15
C ILE A 515 10.09 15.83 19.92
N GLN A 516 8.90 15.23 19.98
CA GLN A 516 8.34 14.48 18.85
C GLN A 516 8.04 15.36 17.64
N ILE A 517 7.39 16.53 17.84
CA ILE A 517 7.00 17.38 16.71
C ILE A 517 8.22 18.05 16.06
N THR A 518 9.19 18.50 16.86
CA THR A 518 10.42 19.13 16.35
C THR A 518 11.39 18.12 15.74
N GLY A 519 11.39 16.87 16.23
CA GLY A 519 12.10 15.77 15.60
C GLY A 519 11.47 15.34 14.26
N LYS A 520 10.14 15.29 14.18
CA LYS A 520 9.42 14.91 12.95
C LYS A 520 9.40 16.02 11.90
N PHE A 521 9.30 17.29 12.31
CA PHE A 521 9.22 18.46 11.44
C PHE A 521 10.32 19.47 11.79
N PRO A 522 11.60 19.16 11.52
CA PRO A 522 12.74 19.98 11.96
C PRO A 522 12.81 21.35 11.26
N ASN A 523 12.09 21.53 10.15
CA ASN A 523 12.07 22.76 9.37
C ASN A 523 10.95 23.72 9.81
N SER A 524 10.10 23.33 10.78
CA SER A 524 9.05 24.21 11.29
C SER A 524 9.64 25.24 12.25
N ARG A 525 9.71 26.50 11.81
CA ARG A 525 10.17 27.62 12.63
C ARG A 525 9.27 27.89 13.83
N GLU A 526 7.95 27.87 13.63
CA GLU A 526 6.98 28.15 14.69
C GLU A 526 7.07 27.14 15.85
N SER A 527 7.25 25.85 15.54
CA SER A 527 7.37 24.82 16.57
C SER A 527 8.69 24.89 17.34
N LEU A 528 9.79 25.15 16.64
CA LEU A 528 11.10 25.37 17.27
C LEU A 528 11.06 26.62 18.17
N ALA A 529 10.41 27.70 17.74
CA ALA A 529 10.30 28.92 18.54
C ALA A 529 9.46 28.72 19.81
N LEU A 530 8.32 28.02 19.72
CA LEU A 530 7.54 27.65 20.91
C LEU A 530 8.32 26.70 21.82
N TYR A 531 9.03 25.72 21.26
CA TYR A 531 9.82 24.79 22.06
C TYR A 531 11.00 25.50 22.78
N ALA A 532 11.68 26.43 22.11
CA ALA A 532 12.72 27.26 22.71
C ALA A 532 12.19 28.14 23.85
N SER A 533 10.98 28.71 23.68
CA SER A 533 10.30 29.49 24.72
C SER A 533 9.87 28.61 25.90
N TYR A 534 9.32 27.44 25.63
CA TYR A 534 8.90 26.48 26.63
C TYR A 534 10.08 25.98 27.48
N THR A 535 11.17 25.55 26.84
CA THR A 535 12.40 25.11 27.52
C THR A 535 13.00 26.22 28.38
N ARG A 536 13.05 27.46 27.88
CA ARG A 536 13.55 28.62 28.62
C ARG A 536 12.69 29.02 29.80
N ASN A 537 11.39 29.17 29.57
CA ASN A 537 10.49 29.86 30.51
C ASN A 537 9.81 28.91 31.49
N ILE A 538 9.59 27.65 31.10
CA ILE A 538 8.88 26.66 31.90
C ILE A 538 9.83 25.63 32.51
N LEU A 539 10.76 25.08 31.71
CA LEU A 539 11.74 24.10 32.20
C LEU A 539 12.99 24.75 32.82
N TYR A 540 13.24 26.02 32.51
CA TYR A 540 14.46 26.75 32.89
C TYR A 540 15.75 26.08 32.38
N ASP A 541 15.67 25.37 31.24
CA ASP A 541 16.81 24.74 30.57
C ASP A 541 17.38 25.71 29.51
N ILE A 542 18.27 26.58 29.97
CA ILE A 542 18.86 27.64 29.15
C ILE A 542 19.73 27.03 28.04
N GLU A 543 20.50 25.98 28.34
CA GLU A 543 21.41 25.36 27.37
C GLU A 543 20.64 24.78 26.19
N ASN A 544 19.62 23.96 26.44
CA ASN A 544 18.82 23.38 25.38
C ASN A 544 18.06 24.47 24.59
N SER A 545 17.51 25.47 25.30
CA SER A 545 16.88 26.62 24.64
C SER A 545 17.85 27.36 23.70
N THR A 546 19.11 27.56 24.11
CA THR A 546 20.12 28.20 23.24
C THR A 546 20.50 27.33 22.05
N LYS A 547 20.55 25.99 22.20
CA LYS A 547 20.75 25.06 21.08
C LYS A 547 19.64 25.21 20.04
N ILE A 548 18.38 25.23 20.48
CA ILE A 548 17.21 25.40 19.60
C ILE A 548 17.22 26.79 18.92
N ASP A 549 17.53 27.84 19.67
CA ASP A 549 17.65 29.20 19.13
C ASP A 549 18.77 29.33 18.09
N ASN A 550 19.91 28.67 18.31
CA ASN A 550 21.00 28.67 17.35
C ASN A 550 20.58 27.96 16.05
N LYS A 551 19.81 26.87 16.16
CA LYS A 551 19.22 26.18 15.00
C LYS A 551 18.25 27.10 14.25
N LEU A 552 17.39 27.85 14.96
CA LEU A 552 16.51 28.87 14.36
C LEU A 552 17.30 29.96 13.61
N ARG A 553 18.35 30.50 14.23
CA ARG A 553 19.19 31.54 13.60
C ARG A 553 19.95 31.03 12.38
N TYR A 554 20.38 29.78 12.40
CA TYR A 554 20.99 29.13 11.24
C TYR A 554 20.02 29.06 10.07
N PHE A 555 18.79 28.59 10.31
CA PHE A 555 17.73 28.60 9.30
C PHE A 555 17.46 30.00 8.77
N ASP A 556 17.35 31.01 9.64
CA ASP A 556 17.13 32.39 9.21
C ASP A 556 18.22 32.89 8.25
N ARG A 557 19.49 32.52 8.47
CA ARG A 557 20.61 32.87 7.58
C ARG A 557 20.57 32.11 6.25
N VAL A 558 20.31 30.80 6.29
CA VAL A 558 20.24 29.97 5.07
C VAL A 558 19.05 30.40 4.21
N TYR A 559 17.89 30.64 4.83
CA TYR A 559 16.71 31.15 4.13
C TYR A 559 16.98 32.54 3.54
N GLN A 560 17.62 33.47 4.26
CA GLN A 560 17.93 34.78 3.68
C GLN A 560 18.79 34.71 2.41
N ASN A 561 19.66 33.72 2.29
CA ASN A 561 20.43 33.49 1.07
C ASN A 561 19.59 32.83 -0.05
N TYR A 562 18.67 31.93 0.29
CA TYR A 562 17.74 31.29 -0.66
C TYR A 562 16.61 32.20 -1.16
N ILE A 563 16.21 33.22 -0.38
CA ILE A 563 15.15 34.17 -0.75
C ILE A 563 15.47 34.92 -2.05
N TYR A 564 16.75 35.10 -2.37
CA TYR A 564 17.17 35.72 -3.63
C TYR A 564 16.99 34.79 -4.86
N GLU A 565 16.78 33.49 -4.66
CA GLU A 565 16.55 32.49 -5.72
C GLU A 565 15.14 31.86 -5.70
N ALA A 566 14.31 32.15 -4.68
CA ALA A 566 13.11 31.37 -4.35
C ALA A 566 11.91 31.58 -5.31
N LYS A 567 11.88 30.76 -6.37
CA LYS A 567 10.65 30.47 -7.15
C LYS A 567 9.67 29.56 -6.40
N ASP A 568 10.06 28.95 -5.27
CA ASP A 568 9.31 27.84 -4.66
C ASP A 568 8.19 28.26 -3.69
N PHE A 569 6.98 27.77 -3.95
CA PHE A 569 5.77 27.90 -3.13
C PHE A 569 5.71 26.86 -1.99
N SER A 570 6.81 26.68 -1.24
CA SER A 570 6.83 25.75 -0.10
C SER A 570 5.87 26.21 1.01
N LEU A 571 5.22 25.23 1.65
CA LEU A 571 4.26 25.42 2.76
C LEU A 571 4.93 25.75 4.09
N PHE A 572 6.21 25.42 4.25
CA PHE A 572 6.98 25.73 5.47
C PHE A 572 7.76 27.04 5.36
N ASN A 573 7.56 27.80 4.29
CA ASN A 573 8.21 29.09 4.10
C ASN A 573 7.35 30.24 4.66
N ASP A 574 7.88 30.96 5.64
CA ASP A 574 7.21 32.06 6.35
C ASP A 574 6.86 33.27 5.46
N ILE A 575 7.45 33.37 4.27
CA ILE A 575 7.25 34.49 3.34
C ILE A 575 5.96 34.33 2.53
N ASN A 576 5.48 33.09 2.42
CA ASN A 576 4.26 32.78 1.68
C ASN A 576 3.04 33.03 2.56
N GLY A 577 2.01 33.65 1.98
CA GLY A 577 0.67 33.65 2.55
C GLY A 577 0.06 32.25 2.40
N ILE A 578 -0.53 31.73 3.48
CA ILE A 578 -1.13 30.40 3.51
C ILE A 578 -2.58 30.52 3.98
N PHE A 579 -3.51 29.98 3.21
CA PHE A 579 -4.88 29.69 3.64
C PHE A 579 -5.17 28.19 3.65
N ILE A 580 -5.90 27.72 4.66
CA ILE A 580 -6.57 26.43 4.63
C ILE A 580 -8.07 26.69 4.51
N VAL A 581 -8.67 26.20 3.43
CA VAL A 581 -10.07 26.42 3.08
C VAL A 581 -10.84 25.11 3.17
N SER A 582 -11.97 25.12 3.87
CA SER A 582 -12.88 23.99 3.98
C SER A 582 -13.76 23.86 2.75
N TYR A 583 -14.03 22.63 2.32
CA TYR A 583 -15.06 22.34 1.31
C TYR A 583 -16.06 21.29 1.80
N GLU A 584 -16.32 21.24 3.10
CA GLU A 584 -17.47 20.50 3.63
C GLU A 584 -18.78 21.20 3.27
N GLU A 585 -19.90 20.47 3.19
CA GLU A 585 -21.21 21.03 2.78
C GLU A 585 -21.66 22.20 3.66
N GLU A 586 -21.43 22.11 4.96
CA GLU A 586 -21.82 23.16 5.93
C GLU A 586 -20.85 24.36 5.95
N SER A 587 -19.63 24.20 5.42
CA SER A 587 -18.55 25.20 5.51
C SER A 587 -17.86 25.45 4.17
N PHE A 588 -18.61 25.30 3.07
CA PHE A 588 -18.04 25.37 1.72
C PHE A 588 -17.38 26.73 1.46
N GLY A 589 -16.10 26.70 1.11
CA GLY A 589 -15.30 27.89 0.84
C GLY A 589 -14.84 28.65 2.08
N THR A 590 -15.13 28.17 3.30
CA THR A 590 -14.77 28.88 4.53
C THR A 590 -13.27 28.75 4.85
N ILE A 591 -12.60 29.86 5.11
CA ILE A 591 -11.19 29.90 5.54
C ILE A 591 -11.11 29.42 6.99
N ILE A 592 -10.57 28.22 7.20
CA ILE A 592 -10.35 27.64 8.54
C ILE A 592 -9.09 28.20 9.19
N PHE A 593 -8.06 28.46 8.38
CA PHE A 593 -6.78 28.97 8.87
C PHE A 593 -6.17 29.98 7.90
N ALA A 594 -5.51 30.97 8.47
CA ALA A 594 -4.66 31.93 7.77
C ALA A 594 -3.39 32.16 8.60
N ASN A 595 -2.22 32.13 7.96
CA ASN A 595 -0.99 32.50 8.64
C ASN A 595 -0.85 34.03 8.77
N LYS A 596 0.05 34.49 9.67
CA LYS A 596 0.28 35.93 9.87
C LYS A 596 0.67 36.64 8.58
N LYS A 597 1.44 35.97 7.71
CA LYS A 597 1.87 36.54 6.44
C LYS A 597 0.73 36.80 5.47
N ALA A 598 -0.28 35.93 5.40
CA ALA A 598 -1.49 36.17 4.61
C ALA A 598 -2.23 37.43 5.08
N SER A 599 -2.32 37.65 6.40
CA SER A 599 -2.90 38.85 7.00
C SER A 599 -2.10 40.12 6.67
N GLU A 600 -0.77 40.04 6.66
CA GLU A 600 0.11 41.14 6.25
C GLU A 600 -0.04 41.48 4.76
N ILE A 601 -0.07 40.46 3.89
CA ILE A 601 -0.21 40.62 2.44
C ILE A 601 -1.54 41.28 2.09
N LEU A 602 -2.64 40.82 2.71
CA LEU A 602 -4.00 41.30 2.44
C LEU A 602 -4.40 42.52 3.27
N LYS A 603 -3.48 43.08 4.07
CA LYS A 603 -3.73 44.23 4.96
C LYS A 603 -5.01 44.08 5.80
N THR A 604 -5.36 42.84 6.17
CA THR A 604 -6.61 42.49 6.87
C THR A 604 -6.30 41.72 8.15
N PRO A 605 -6.97 42.01 9.28
CA PRO A 605 -6.69 41.30 10.52
C PRO A 605 -7.08 39.82 10.42
N LEU A 606 -6.25 38.92 10.98
CA LEU A 606 -6.48 37.47 11.01
C LEU A 606 -7.90 37.07 11.46
N ASN A 607 -8.43 37.79 12.45
CA ASN A 607 -9.76 37.50 13.01
C ASN A 607 -10.90 37.70 12.02
N PHE A 608 -10.69 38.54 11.00
CA PHE A 608 -11.62 38.76 9.90
C PHE A 608 -11.45 37.72 8.80
N LEU A 609 -10.23 37.27 8.52
CA LEU A 609 -9.99 36.25 7.49
C LEU A 609 -10.55 34.88 7.92
N VAL A 610 -10.24 34.45 9.15
CA VAL A 610 -10.66 33.14 9.66
C VAL A 610 -12.15 33.11 9.97
N GLY A 611 -12.86 32.20 9.29
CA GLY A 611 -14.32 32.02 9.38
C GLY A 611 -15.11 32.69 8.25
N ASN A 612 -14.46 33.51 7.43
CA ASN A 612 -15.07 34.09 6.24
C ASN A 612 -14.92 33.17 5.02
N ASN A 613 -15.84 33.30 4.06
CA ASN A 613 -15.77 32.56 2.80
C ASN A 613 -14.71 33.19 1.89
N LEU A 614 -13.83 32.37 1.30
CA LEU A 614 -12.82 32.77 0.32
C LEU A 614 -13.44 33.54 -0.87
N ALA A 615 -14.65 33.15 -1.28
CA ALA A 615 -15.46 33.81 -2.30
C ALA A 615 -15.61 35.32 -2.04
N ASN A 616 -15.67 35.73 -0.77
CA ASN A 616 -15.80 37.15 -0.39
C ASN A 616 -14.53 37.97 -0.63
N LEU A 617 -13.37 37.32 -0.78
CA LEU A 617 -12.10 37.99 -1.08
C LEU A 617 -11.90 38.18 -2.59
N TYR A 618 -12.68 37.53 -3.44
CA TYR A 618 -12.64 37.75 -4.88
C TYR A 618 -13.40 39.01 -5.29
N ILE A 619 -13.15 39.47 -6.51
CA ILE A 619 -13.86 40.58 -7.12
C ILE A 619 -15.35 40.21 -7.27
N SER A 620 -16.23 41.14 -6.91
CA SER A 620 -17.67 40.91 -6.73
C SER A 620 -18.37 40.30 -7.94
N HIS A 621 -17.90 40.61 -9.16
CA HIS A 621 -18.49 40.14 -10.41
C HIS A 621 -18.29 38.64 -10.67
N TYR A 622 -17.35 37.97 -9.98
CA TYR A 622 -16.98 36.56 -10.26
C TYR A 622 -17.32 35.60 -9.14
N LYS A 623 -17.93 36.10 -8.05
CA LYS A 623 -18.11 35.33 -6.83
C LYS A 623 -18.90 34.04 -7.06
N GLU A 624 -20.03 34.12 -7.77
CA GLU A 624 -20.93 32.98 -7.97
C GLU A 624 -20.40 31.99 -9.00
N GLU A 625 -19.83 32.48 -10.11
CA GLU A 625 -19.27 31.65 -11.17
C GLU A 625 -18.08 30.83 -10.65
N LEU A 626 -17.19 31.47 -9.90
CA LEU A 626 -16.00 30.85 -9.31
C LEU A 626 -16.35 29.85 -8.20
N GLU A 627 -17.41 30.10 -7.43
CA GLU A 627 -17.93 29.13 -6.46
C GLU A 627 -18.52 27.89 -7.15
N ASN A 628 -19.25 28.07 -8.25
CA ASN A 628 -19.80 26.96 -9.04
C ASN A 628 -18.71 26.14 -9.71
N GLU A 629 -17.67 26.79 -10.23
CA GLU A 629 -16.51 26.09 -10.81
C GLU A 629 -15.75 25.30 -9.77
N PHE A 630 -15.53 25.84 -8.57
CA PHE A 630 -14.94 25.06 -7.50
C PHE A 630 -15.80 23.85 -7.12
N LYS A 631 -17.14 23.96 -7.15
CA LYS A 631 -18.04 22.81 -6.93
C LYS A 631 -17.88 21.74 -8.01
N VAL A 632 -17.89 22.14 -9.28
CA VAL A 632 -17.71 21.23 -10.43
C VAL A 632 -16.31 20.59 -10.39
N TRP A 633 -15.28 21.39 -10.14
CA TRP A 633 -13.91 20.92 -10.00
C TRP A 633 -13.80 19.90 -8.87
N LEU A 634 -14.30 20.19 -7.66
CA LEU A 634 -14.27 19.24 -6.54
C LEU A 634 -14.98 17.91 -6.84
N GLN A 635 -16.06 17.95 -7.62
CA GLN A 635 -16.81 16.77 -8.00
C GLN A 635 -16.02 15.90 -8.99
N PHE A 636 -15.54 16.52 -10.07
CA PHE A 636 -14.95 15.83 -11.21
C PHE A 636 -13.43 15.83 -11.24
N ASN A 637 -12.78 16.28 -10.16
CA ASN A 637 -11.36 16.51 -10.16
C ASN A 637 -10.56 15.26 -10.55
N SER A 638 -9.63 15.43 -11.47
CA SER A 638 -8.58 14.47 -11.80
C SER A 638 -7.18 14.96 -11.43
N ASN A 639 -6.99 16.24 -11.09
CA ASN A 639 -5.74 16.81 -10.62
C ASN A 639 -5.95 17.65 -9.32
N PRO A 640 -5.47 17.18 -8.16
CA PRO A 640 -5.64 17.89 -6.90
C PRO A 640 -4.91 19.24 -6.84
N ASN A 641 -3.96 19.51 -7.74
CA ASN A 641 -3.17 20.74 -7.75
C ASN A 641 -3.64 21.69 -8.86
N ILE A 642 -3.89 22.94 -8.50
CA ILE A 642 -4.11 24.05 -9.43
C ILE A 642 -2.97 25.04 -9.22
N ASP A 643 -2.21 25.29 -10.28
CA ASP A 643 -1.30 26.44 -10.31
C ASP A 643 -2.12 27.68 -10.67
N LEU A 644 -2.10 28.67 -9.78
CA LEU A 644 -2.76 29.96 -10.01
C LEU A 644 -1.74 30.87 -10.70
N LYS A 645 -1.62 30.70 -12.01
CA LYS A 645 -0.81 31.57 -12.88
C LYS A 645 -1.69 32.68 -13.46
N GLU A 646 -1.10 33.88 -13.54
CA GLU A 646 -1.58 35.15 -14.15
C GLU A 646 -3.04 35.55 -13.89
N GLY A 647 -3.26 36.76 -13.38
CA GLY A 647 -4.62 37.30 -13.21
C GLY A 647 -5.39 36.82 -11.97
N PHE A 648 -4.70 36.24 -10.97
CA PHE A 648 -5.31 35.95 -9.67
C PHE A 648 -5.32 37.21 -8.79
N PHE A 649 -6.50 37.84 -8.68
CA PHE A 649 -6.70 39.07 -7.92
C PHE A 649 -7.56 38.86 -6.69
N LEU A 650 -7.13 39.39 -5.56
CA LEU A 650 -7.95 39.47 -4.34
C LEU A 650 -8.25 40.93 -3.99
N ASN A 651 -9.47 41.18 -3.53
CA ASN A 651 -9.92 42.46 -3.02
C ASN A 651 -9.31 42.77 -1.66
N LEU A 652 -8.82 44.00 -1.52
CA LEU A 652 -8.46 44.64 -0.26
C LEU A 652 -9.69 45.37 0.31
N PRO A 653 -9.73 45.66 1.63
CA PRO A 653 -10.87 46.32 2.30
C PRO A 653 -11.28 47.69 1.73
N SER A 654 -10.39 48.36 0.98
CA SER A 654 -10.55 49.71 0.46
C SER A 654 -10.81 49.76 -1.04
N SER A 655 -11.49 48.76 -1.60
CA SER A 655 -11.79 48.62 -3.05
C SER A 655 -10.57 48.50 -3.99
N PHE A 656 -9.37 48.35 -3.42
CA PHE A 656 -8.18 48.02 -4.19
C PHE A 656 -8.10 46.52 -4.48
N ILE A 657 -7.40 46.16 -5.54
CA ILE A 657 -7.02 44.78 -5.84
C ILE A 657 -5.52 44.57 -5.61
N LEU A 658 -5.18 43.34 -5.27
CA LEU A 658 -3.81 42.87 -5.19
C LEU A 658 -3.62 41.70 -6.16
N GLU A 659 -2.64 41.82 -7.05
CA GLU A 659 -2.23 40.71 -7.92
C GLU A 659 -1.33 39.74 -7.15
N LEU A 660 -1.68 38.47 -7.21
CA LEU A 660 -1.01 37.41 -6.48
C LEU A 660 -0.59 36.31 -7.46
N VAL A 661 0.50 35.63 -7.12
CA VAL A 661 0.87 34.35 -7.76
C VAL A 661 0.76 33.28 -6.68
N GLY A 662 0.21 32.13 -7.00
CA GLY A 662 0.02 31.09 -6.01
C GLY A 662 -0.17 29.69 -6.57
N LYS A 663 -0.31 28.76 -5.64
CA LYS A 663 -0.63 27.36 -5.89
C LYS A 663 -1.70 26.93 -4.90
N SER A 664 -2.71 26.24 -5.39
CA SER A 664 -3.77 25.61 -4.59
C SER A 664 -3.59 24.10 -4.68
N SER A 665 -3.51 23.43 -3.53
CA SER A 665 -3.43 21.98 -3.46
C SER A 665 -4.58 21.44 -2.63
N LEU A 666 -5.40 20.60 -3.25
CA LEU A 666 -6.56 19.96 -2.63
C LEU A 666 -6.16 18.63 -2.02
N THR A 667 -6.66 18.36 -0.82
CA THR A 667 -6.48 17.06 -0.17
C THR A 667 -7.63 16.78 0.80
N SER A 668 -7.60 15.61 1.43
CA SER A 668 -8.52 15.29 2.52
C SER A 668 -7.78 14.80 3.76
N ILE A 669 -8.26 15.26 4.91
CA ILE A 669 -7.82 14.83 6.24
C ILE A 669 -9.07 14.36 6.97
N ASN A 670 -9.04 13.16 7.55
CA ASN A 670 -10.16 12.62 8.33
C ASN A 670 -11.52 12.69 7.58
N HIS A 671 -11.48 12.49 6.25
CA HIS A 671 -12.64 12.59 5.35
C HIS A 671 -13.26 13.99 5.21
N SER A 672 -12.56 15.04 5.64
CA SER A 672 -12.90 16.44 5.35
C SER A 672 -12.04 16.92 4.20
N ILE A 673 -12.64 17.51 3.17
CA ILE A 673 -11.93 18.04 2.01
C ILE A 673 -11.45 19.45 2.33
N VAL A 674 -10.15 19.70 2.13
CA VAL A 674 -9.52 21.00 2.36
C VAL A 674 -8.64 21.37 1.17
N SER A 675 -8.62 22.65 0.80
CA SER A 675 -7.55 23.19 -0.06
C SER A 675 -6.58 23.98 0.77
N ILE A 676 -5.29 23.84 0.44
CA ILE A 676 -4.24 24.72 0.93
C ILE A 676 -3.83 25.64 -0.21
N LEU A 677 -4.12 26.92 -0.02
CA LEU A 677 -3.73 27.99 -0.94
C LEU A 677 -2.44 28.61 -0.42
N THR A 678 -1.39 28.56 -1.22
CA THR A 678 -0.10 29.23 -0.95
C THR A 678 0.10 30.33 -1.96
N PHE A 679 0.32 31.56 -1.53
CA PHE A 679 0.39 32.71 -2.42
C PHE A 679 1.40 33.76 -1.96
N LYS A 680 1.89 34.54 -2.91
CA LYS A 680 2.76 35.70 -2.67
C LYS A 680 2.33 36.86 -3.57
N PRO A 681 2.54 38.12 -3.15
CA PRO A 681 2.29 39.26 -4.02
C PRO A 681 3.17 39.14 -5.26
N LYS A 682 2.58 39.35 -6.45
CA LYS A 682 3.35 39.44 -7.68
C LYS A 682 4.16 40.72 -7.62
N GLN A 683 5.47 40.63 -7.84
CA GLN A 683 6.31 41.82 -8.04
C GLN A 683 6.13 42.31 -9.48
N ALA A 684 4.93 42.79 -9.79
CA ALA A 684 4.64 43.43 -11.06
C ALA A 684 5.16 44.87 -11.03
N LYS A 685 5.74 45.33 -12.14
CA LYS A 685 6.11 46.75 -12.32
C LYS A 685 5.01 47.56 -13.01
N HIS A 686 3.88 46.92 -13.31
CA HIS A 686 2.70 47.52 -13.88
C HIS A 686 1.56 47.60 -12.85
N GLU A 687 0.64 48.52 -13.08
CA GLU A 687 -0.56 48.76 -12.28
C GLU A 687 -1.81 48.40 -13.10
N ILE A 688 -2.83 47.84 -12.45
CA ILE A 688 -3.98 47.25 -13.13
C ILE A 688 -5.29 47.88 -12.64
N ALA A 689 -6.21 48.15 -13.57
CA ALA A 689 -7.61 48.43 -13.29
C ALA A 689 -8.50 47.42 -14.01
N ILE A 690 -9.41 46.79 -13.27
CA ILE A 690 -10.43 45.89 -13.80
C ILE A 690 -11.63 46.73 -14.23
N LEU A 691 -12.17 46.40 -15.38
CA LEU A 691 -13.19 47.19 -16.05
C LEU A 691 -14.51 46.41 -16.12
N THR A 692 -15.62 47.13 -16.10
CA THR A 692 -16.94 46.59 -16.47
C THR A 692 -17.04 46.44 -17.99
N GLU A 693 -18.13 45.82 -18.48
CA GLU A 693 -18.41 45.72 -19.92
C GLU A 693 -18.50 47.11 -20.60
N ASN A 694 -18.80 48.15 -19.83
CA ASN A 694 -18.87 49.54 -20.29
C ASN A 694 -17.53 50.30 -20.14
N PHE A 695 -16.43 49.61 -19.84
CA PHE A 695 -15.11 50.19 -19.57
C PHE A 695 -15.04 51.15 -18.36
N GLU A 696 -15.95 50.98 -17.39
CA GLU A 696 -15.89 51.69 -16.10
C GLU A 696 -15.00 50.91 -15.13
N ILE A 697 -14.19 51.61 -14.34
CA ILE A 697 -13.31 50.96 -13.38
C ILE A 697 -14.15 50.33 -12.25
N SER A 698 -14.08 49.01 -12.10
CA SER A 698 -14.72 48.30 -10.99
C SER A 698 -13.80 48.20 -9.77
N SER A 699 -12.51 48.00 -10.01
CA SER A 699 -11.48 47.86 -8.98
C SER A 699 -10.09 48.09 -9.58
N TYR A 700 -9.12 48.50 -8.77
CA TYR A 700 -7.79 48.89 -9.27
C TYR A 700 -6.70 48.71 -8.22
N THR A 701 -5.44 48.60 -8.66
CA THR A 701 -4.29 48.50 -7.76
C THR A 701 -3.99 49.84 -7.10
N GLU A 702 -3.39 49.81 -5.90
CA GLU A 702 -3.27 51.00 -5.02
C GLU A 702 -2.52 52.17 -5.67
N ASN A 703 -1.53 51.92 -6.55
CA ASN A 703 -0.82 53.01 -7.22
C ASN A 703 -1.41 53.39 -8.57
N PHE A 704 -2.44 52.69 -9.08
CA PHE A 704 -3.06 53.02 -10.37
C PHE A 704 -3.51 54.49 -10.42
N GLY A 705 -4.09 55.01 -9.33
CA GLY A 705 -4.50 56.42 -9.24
C GLY A 705 -3.36 57.43 -9.22
N LYS A 706 -2.10 57.03 -8.98
CA LYS A 706 -0.94 57.93 -9.16
C LYS A 706 -0.67 58.22 -10.63
N PHE A 707 -1.12 57.33 -11.51
CA PHE A 707 -1.07 57.48 -12.96
C PHE A 707 -2.30 58.19 -13.51
N THR A 708 -3.13 58.84 -12.69
CA THR A 708 -4.27 59.63 -13.16
C THR A 708 -4.24 61.05 -12.58
N LYS A 709 -4.96 61.99 -13.21
CA LYS A 709 -5.04 63.38 -12.74
C LYS A 709 -5.80 63.53 -11.41
N ASN A 710 -6.59 62.55 -11.02
CA ASN A 710 -7.42 62.56 -9.81
C ASN A 710 -6.66 61.99 -8.61
N LYS A 711 -5.79 62.82 -8.02
CA LYS A 711 -5.11 62.49 -6.77
C LYS A 711 -6.07 62.62 -5.58
N GLY A 712 -6.80 61.56 -5.25
CA GLY A 712 -7.46 61.43 -3.94
C GLY A 712 -8.90 60.90 -3.92
N ASP A 713 -9.59 60.85 -5.07
CA ASP A 713 -10.97 60.34 -5.15
C ASP A 713 -11.01 58.88 -5.60
N SER A 714 -12.02 58.14 -5.15
CA SER A 714 -12.26 56.75 -5.57
C SER A 714 -12.47 56.70 -7.09
N LEU A 715 -11.65 55.92 -7.79
CA LEU A 715 -11.76 55.74 -9.25
C LEU A 715 -12.89 54.77 -9.65
N VAL A 716 -13.54 54.12 -8.69
CA VAL A 716 -14.62 53.15 -8.95
C VAL A 716 -15.82 53.83 -9.62
N GLY A 717 -16.31 53.26 -10.72
CA GLY A 717 -17.45 53.77 -11.50
C GLY A 717 -17.10 54.87 -12.50
N ILE A 718 -15.81 55.26 -12.60
CA ILE A 718 -15.35 56.24 -13.57
C ILE A 718 -14.97 55.52 -14.89
N PRO A 719 -15.46 55.99 -16.06
CA PRO A 719 -15.03 55.46 -17.36
C PRO A 719 -13.55 55.71 -17.60
N LEU A 720 -12.81 54.68 -18.04
CA LEU A 720 -11.36 54.75 -18.25
C LEU A 720 -10.94 55.93 -19.17
N GLN A 721 -11.76 56.21 -20.18
CA GLN A 721 -11.53 57.27 -21.18
C GLN A 721 -11.48 58.67 -20.56
N THR A 722 -12.20 58.90 -19.46
CA THR A 722 -12.26 60.22 -18.80
C THR A 722 -11.03 60.52 -17.94
N LEU A 723 -10.20 59.51 -17.68
CA LEU A 723 -9.00 59.66 -16.86
C LEU A 723 -7.78 60.14 -17.67
N PHE A 724 -7.82 59.98 -18.99
CA PHE A 724 -6.71 60.25 -19.89
C PHE A 724 -7.18 61.03 -21.12
N ASN A 725 -6.78 62.29 -21.22
CA ASN A 725 -7.14 63.18 -22.35
C ASN A 725 -6.79 62.56 -23.72
N ASP A 726 -5.71 61.78 -23.79
CA ASP A 726 -5.24 61.15 -25.02
C ASP A 726 -6.15 60.03 -25.51
N LEU A 727 -7.10 59.56 -24.68
CA LEU A 727 -8.04 58.50 -25.01
C LEU A 727 -9.45 59.04 -25.34
N GLU A 728 -9.68 60.35 -25.20
CA GLU A 728 -10.96 60.97 -25.55
C GLU A 728 -11.19 60.84 -27.07
N ASN A 729 -12.23 60.06 -27.45
CA ASN A 729 -12.63 59.72 -28.83
C ASN A 729 -11.80 58.63 -29.54
N ILE A 730 -10.94 57.88 -28.83
CA ILE A 730 -10.26 56.71 -29.40
C ILE A 730 -11.13 55.46 -29.20
N ASP A 731 -11.37 54.71 -30.27
CA ASP A 731 -11.94 53.37 -30.20
C ASP A 731 -10.89 52.41 -29.62
N LEU A 732 -11.09 52.08 -28.34
CA LEU A 732 -10.16 51.30 -27.55
C LEU A 732 -10.17 49.84 -28.01
N LYS A 733 -9.05 49.37 -28.54
CA LYS A 733 -8.85 47.99 -29.01
C LYS A 733 -7.93 47.25 -28.04
N ALA A 734 -8.28 46.01 -27.75
CA ALA A 734 -7.46 45.16 -26.91
C ALA A 734 -6.12 44.81 -27.57
N SER A 735 -5.11 44.60 -26.74
CA SER A 735 -3.70 44.31 -27.08
C SER A 735 -3.00 45.41 -27.89
N VAL A 736 -3.59 46.62 -27.96
CA VAL A 736 -2.94 47.78 -28.57
C VAL A 736 -2.32 48.64 -27.46
N PRO A 737 -1.01 48.93 -27.50
CA PRO A 737 -0.38 49.83 -26.57
C PRO A 737 -0.68 51.29 -26.92
N TYR A 738 -1.21 52.03 -25.96
CA TYR A 738 -1.50 53.45 -26.05
C TYR A 738 -0.50 54.24 -25.20
N ASN A 739 0.24 55.15 -25.83
CA ASN A 739 1.14 56.05 -25.11
C ASN A 739 0.34 57.15 -24.40
N ILE A 740 0.54 57.29 -23.09
CA ILE A 740 -0.12 58.32 -22.29
C ILE A 740 0.84 59.49 -22.08
N SER A 741 0.41 60.67 -22.49
CA SER A 741 1.14 61.92 -22.32
C SER A 741 0.88 62.56 -20.96
N GLY A 742 1.86 63.30 -20.43
CA GLY A 742 1.73 64.02 -19.15
C GLY A 742 2.53 63.46 -17.97
N PHE A 743 3.34 62.42 -18.19
CA PHE A 743 4.29 61.88 -17.21
C PHE A 743 5.74 62.14 -17.63
N GLU A 744 6.65 62.27 -16.66
CA GLU A 744 8.10 62.47 -16.92
C GLU A 744 8.77 61.25 -17.58
N ILE A 745 8.15 60.08 -17.43
CA ILE A 745 8.63 58.79 -17.97
C ILE A 745 7.56 58.27 -18.94
N GLU A 746 7.99 57.71 -20.06
CA GLU A 746 7.09 57.08 -21.03
C GLU A 746 6.21 56.04 -20.31
N THR A 747 4.89 56.20 -20.42
CA THR A 747 3.92 55.33 -19.77
C THR A 747 2.98 54.78 -20.83
N ILE A 748 2.82 53.45 -20.85
CA ILE A 748 1.95 52.74 -21.79
C ILE A 748 0.74 52.20 -21.06
N LEU A 749 -0.44 52.42 -21.65
CA LEU A 749 -1.67 51.73 -21.31
C LEU A 749 -1.95 50.63 -22.32
N VAL A 750 -2.20 49.43 -21.82
CA VAL A 750 -2.67 48.30 -22.64
C VAL A 750 -4.00 47.83 -22.10
N LEU A 751 -4.97 47.70 -22.99
CA LEU A 751 -6.21 46.99 -22.69
C LEU A 751 -6.05 45.54 -23.06
N SER A 752 -6.47 44.66 -22.18
CA SER A 752 -6.35 43.22 -22.38
C SER A 752 -7.50 42.51 -21.71
N TYR A 753 -7.63 41.23 -21.98
CA TYR A 753 -8.62 40.39 -21.35
C TYR A 753 -7.93 39.29 -20.57
N PHE A 754 -8.35 39.08 -19.33
CA PHE A 754 -8.09 37.82 -18.65
C PHE A 754 -9.18 36.84 -19.07
N GLU A 755 -8.77 35.69 -19.59
CA GLU A 755 -9.70 34.57 -19.80
C GLU A 755 -9.79 33.81 -18.50
N PHE A 756 -10.96 33.86 -17.86
CA PHE A 756 -11.28 33.02 -16.72
C PHE A 756 -12.43 32.12 -17.14
N SER A 757 -12.14 30.84 -17.39
CA SER A 757 -13.12 29.90 -17.93
C SER A 757 -13.74 30.39 -19.26
N ASN A 758 -15.06 30.53 -19.32
CA ASN A 758 -15.78 31.03 -20.50
C ASN A 758 -15.99 32.56 -20.48
N SER A 759 -15.55 33.27 -19.44
CA SER A 759 -15.70 34.72 -19.33
C SER A 759 -14.41 35.46 -19.67
N ARG A 760 -14.56 36.62 -20.32
CA ARG A 760 -13.45 37.52 -20.70
C ARG A 760 -13.55 38.80 -19.88
N ILE A 761 -12.53 39.05 -19.08
CA ILE A 761 -12.52 40.18 -18.14
C ILE A 761 -11.68 41.29 -18.72
N PRO A 762 -12.26 42.43 -19.13
CA PRO A 762 -11.48 43.56 -19.58
C PRO A 762 -10.69 44.14 -18.41
N TYR A 763 -9.40 44.35 -18.64
CA TYR A 763 -8.54 45.08 -17.72
C TYR A 763 -7.65 46.05 -18.49
N ALA A 764 -7.30 47.12 -17.80
CA ALA A 764 -6.34 48.12 -18.21
C ALA A 764 -5.06 47.93 -17.40
N SER A 765 -3.93 47.76 -18.09
CA SER A 765 -2.60 47.68 -17.49
C SER A 765 -1.79 48.93 -17.84
N LEU A 766 -1.22 49.60 -16.84
CA LEU A 766 -0.34 50.75 -16.98
C LEU A 766 1.07 50.35 -16.58
N THR A 767 2.05 50.58 -17.45
CA THR A 767 3.47 50.36 -17.12
C THR A 767 4.33 51.56 -17.52
N ASN A 768 5.30 51.87 -16.67
CA ASN A 768 6.36 52.83 -16.92
C ASN A 768 7.75 52.16 -16.94
N ASP A 769 7.81 50.83 -16.90
CA ASP A 769 9.07 50.10 -16.90
C ASP A 769 9.62 49.98 -18.32
N PRO A 770 10.85 50.46 -18.59
CA PRO A 770 11.39 50.49 -19.94
C PRO A 770 11.55 49.10 -20.57
N GLN A 771 11.70 48.03 -19.79
CA GLN A 771 11.77 46.66 -20.33
C GLN A 771 10.40 46.16 -20.78
N GLU A 772 9.36 46.24 -19.93
CA GLU A 772 7.99 45.88 -20.30
C GLU A 772 7.49 46.72 -21.48
N ILE A 773 7.79 48.03 -21.51
CA ILE A 773 7.47 48.94 -22.62
C ILE A 773 8.08 48.45 -23.94
N LEU A 774 9.34 48.01 -23.90
CA LEU A 774 10.05 47.52 -25.09
C LEU A 774 9.44 46.20 -25.58
N GLU A 775 9.04 45.31 -24.67
CA GLU A 775 8.35 44.05 -24.99
C GLU A 775 6.97 44.27 -25.61
N LEU A 776 6.20 45.21 -25.05
CA LEU A 776 4.87 45.60 -25.56
C LEU A 776 4.98 46.25 -26.95
N LYS A 777 5.98 47.11 -27.18
CA LYS A 777 6.23 47.75 -28.49
C LYS A 777 6.72 46.78 -29.56
N LEU A 778 7.41 45.69 -29.17
CA LEU A 778 7.87 44.65 -30.09
C LEU A 778 6.75 43.70 -30.56
N GLY A 779 5.51 43.88 -30.10
CA GLY A 779 4.36 43.07 -30.53
C GLY A 779 4.44 41.61 -30.09
N LYS A 780 5.31 41.29 -29.12
CA LYS A 780 5.46 39.93 -28.55
C LYS A 780 4.43 39.63 -27.46
N SER A 781 3.45 40.51 -27.28
CA SER A 781 2.38 40.37 -26.30
C SER A 781 1.25 39.49 -26.84
N GLY A 782 1.42 38.19 -26.71
CA GLY A 782 0.31 37.25 -26.63
C GLY A 782 0.49 36.38 -25.38
N PRO A 783 -0.59 35.86 -24.78
CA PRO A 783 -0.51 34.95 -23.62
C PRO A 783 0.36 33.70 -23.90
N LYS A 784 0.66 33.41 -25.17
CA LYS A 784 1.53 32.29 -25.60
C LYS A 784 3.04 32.56 -25.50
N PHE A 785 3.50 33.80 -25.36
CA PHE A 785 4.95 34.09 -25.40
C PHE A 785 5.66 33.91 -24.05
N TYR A 786 4.92 33.98 -22.94
CA TYR A 786 5.48 33.71 -21.60
C TYR A 786 5.74 32.20 -21.36
N ASP A 787 5.07 31.31 -22.11
CA ASP A 787 5.35 29.87 -22.09
C ASP A 787 6.64 29.50 -22.85
N GLU A 788 7.01 30.24 -23.91
CA GLU A 788 8.20 29.94 -24.74
C GLU A 788 9.53 30.41 -24.13
N ILE A 789 9.54 31.41 -23.24
CA ILE A 789 10.77 31.81 -22.52
C ILE A 789 11.04 30.89 -21.31
N GLN A 790 10.03 30.18 -20.80
CA GLN A 790 10.19 29.20 -19.72
C GLN A 790 10.44 27.76 -20.21
N THR A 791 10.33 27.48 -21.51
CA THR A 791 10.53 26.16 -22.12
C THR A 791 11.82 26.03 -22.94
N TYR A 792 12.86 26.80 -22.61
CA TYR A 792 14.22 26.33 -22.89
C TYR A 792 14.57 25.22 -21.89
N GLU A 793 14.10 24.01 -22.19
CA GLU A 793 14.77 22.79 -21.76
C GLU A 793 16.20 22.87 -22.27
N PHE A 794 17.13 23.14 -21.35
CA PHE A 794 18.52 22.83 -21.58
C PHE A 794 18.60 21.31 -21.70
N ASP A 795 18.81 20.84 -22.94
CA ASP A 795 19.12 19.45 -23.28
C ASP A 795 20.42 19.07 -22.55
N SER A 796 20.29 18.67 -21.29
CA SER A 796 21.40 18.28 -20.41
C SER A 796 21.79 16.83 -20.70
N LYS A 797 22.23 16.59 -21.94
CA LYS A 797 23.17 15.50 -22.22
C LYS A 797 24.58 15.97 -21.87
N ALA A 798 24.85 16.05 -20.57
CA ALA A 798 26.21 16.05 -20.02
C ALA A 798 26.25 15.03 -18.87
N PRO A 799 27.33 14.23 -18.78
CA PRO A 799 27.32 12.99 -18.01
C PRO A 799 27.29 13.26 -16.51
N HIS A 800 26.48 12.47 -15.82
CA HIS A 800 26.51 12.31 -14.36
C HIS A 800 27.92 11.94 -13.87
N GLN A 801 28.68 12.94 -13.45
CA GLN A 801 29.77 12.82 -12.48
C GLN A 801 29.81 14.07 -11.60
N ALA A 802 28.73 14.32 -10.86
CA ALA A 802 28.82 15.09 -9.63
C ALA A 802 28.87 14.08 -8.49
N GLN A 803 30.09 13.90 -7.96
CA GLN A 803 30.30 13.21 -6.69
C GLN A 803 29.37 13.81 -5.65
N THR A 804 28.47 12.98 -5.15
CA THR A 804 27.75 13.20 -3.90
C THR A 804 28.78 13.30 -2.77
N ASN A 805 29.23 14.52 -2.47
CA ASN A 805 29.75 14.83 -1.15
C ASN A 805 28.55 14.89 -0.20
N ASN A 806 28.06 13.70 0.16
CA ASN A 806 27.38 13.48 1.43
C ASN A 806 28.42 13.75 2.52
N LEU A 807 28.58 15.01 2.90
CA LEU A 807 29.27 15.39 4.12
C LEU A 807 28.38 14.93 5.29
N GLU A 808 28.75 13.77 5.84
CA GLU A 808 28.73 13.40 7.25
C GLU A 808 27.93 14.34 8.18
N ILE A 809 26.60 14.22 8.17
CA ILE A 809 25.74 14.75 9.24
C ILE A 809 25.07 13.61 10.01
N SER A 810 25.05 12.38 9.47
CA SER A 810 24.44 11.22 10.13
C SER A 810 25.34 10.54 11.17
N GLU A 811 26.66 10.72 11.15
CA GLU A 811 27.57 10.03 12.10
C GLU A 811 27.85 10.81 13.39
N ILE A 812 27.53 12.11 13.47
CA ILE A 812 27.68 12.89 14.71
C ILE A 812 26.38 12.88 15.54
N GLU A 813 25.23 12.59 14.93
CA GLU A 813 23.94 12.51 15.64
C GLU A 813 23.72 11.17 16.38
N GLU A 814 24.30 10.05 15.93
CA GLU A 814 24.16 8.76 16.62
C GLU A 814 25.13 8.57 17.81
N SER A 815 26.28 9.26 17.83
CA SER A 815 27.25 9.12 18.93
C SER A 815 26.90 9.97 20.17
N HIS A 816 26.10 11.02 20.05
CA HIS A 816 25.77 11.91 21.19
C HIS A 816 24.39 11.69 21.80
N LEU A 817 23.48 10.98 21.12
CA LEU A 817 22.15 10.61 21.66
C LEU A 817 22.19 9.40 22.63
N SER A 818 23.33 8.73 22.78
CA SER A 818 23.50 7.56 23.64
C SER A 818 24.06 7.87 25.04
N GLU A 819 24.64 9.05 25.28
CA GLU A 819 25.26 9.40 26.59
C GLU A 819 24.38 10.26 27.51
N GLU A 820 23.36 10.98 27.01
CA GLU A 820 22.52 11.89 27.82
C GLU A 820 21.41 11.22 28.66
N LYS A 821 21.32 9.88 28.71
CA LYS A 821 20.33 9.17 29.55
C LYS A 821 20.68 9.04 31.03
N SER A 822 21.80 9.60 31.50
CA SER A 822 22.37 9.23 32.81
C SER A 822 22.33 10.28 33.93
N GLN A 823 21.81 11.50 33.75
CA GLN A 823 21.97 12.55 34.78
C GLN A 823 20.73 13.38 35.15
N VAL A 824 19.53 12.82 35.26
CA VAL A 824 18.45 13.48 36.05
C VAL A 824 17.51 12.45 36.69
N SER A 825 17.84 11.90 37.87
CA SER A 825 16.83 11.24 38.73
C SER A 825 17.34 10.91 40.15
N HIS A 826 17.60 11.90 41.00
CA HIS A 826 18.03 11.63 42.39
C HIS A 826 16.97 11.73 43.49
N ILE A 827 15.67 11.99 43.20
CA ILE A 827 14.66 12.16 44.28
C ILE A 827 13.43 11.23 44.18
N SER A 828 13.20 10.51 43.07
CA SER A 828 12.07 9.56 42.94
C SER A 828 12.40 8.08 43.21
N SER A 829 13.68 7.75 43.48
CA SER A 829 14.19 6.38 43.42
C SER A 829 13.86 5.49 44.66
N MET A 830 13.47 6.06 45.79
CA MET A 830 13.41 5.28 47.05
C MET A 830 12.08 4.53 47.27
N ARG A 831 10.99 4.89 46.57
CA ARG A 831 9.72 4.11 46.58
C ARG A 831 9.57 3.16 45.39
N MET A 832 10.26 3.42 44.28
CA MET A 832 10.27 2.52 43.11
C MET A 832 11.19 1.30 43.31
N PHE A 833 12.21 1.39 44.17
CA PHE A 833 13.20 0.32 44.33
C PHE A 833 12.60 -0.98 44.89
N SER A 834 11.57 -0.95 45.75
CA SER A 834 11.00 -2.20 46.32
C SER A 834 10.07 -2.95 45.36
N SER A 835 9.35 -2.22 44.49
CA SER A 835 8.52 -2.83 43.43
C SER A 835 9.36 -3.26 42.24
N VAL A 836 10.42 -2.51 41.91
CA VAL A 836 11.42 -2.89 40.91
C VAL A 836 12.25 -4.08 41.38
N VAL A 837 12.61 -4.23 42.66
CA VAL A 837 13.33 -5.42 43.15
C VAL A 837 12.47 -6.68 43.12
N LYS A 838 11.16 -6.60 43.42
CA LYS A 838 10.24 -7.74 43.26
C LYS A 838 9.94 -8.08 41.80
N SER A 839 9.83 -7.07 40.93
CA SER A 839 9.65 -7.25 39.49
C SER A 839 10.91 -7.81 38.84
N SER A 840 12.08 -7.26 39.17
CA SER A 840 13.39 -7.70 38.68
C SER A 840 13.73 -9.11 39.18
N SER A 841 13.34 -9.53 40.39
CA SER A 841 13.51 -10.93 40.81
C SER A 841 12.70 -11.91 39.93
N ARG A 842 11.46 -11.56 39.54
CA ARG A 842 10.67 -12.36 38.58
C ARG A 842 11.23 -12.29 37.17
N SER A 843 11.65 -11.11 36.73
CA SER A 843 12.29 -10.92 35.42
C SER A 843 13.63 -11.64 35.34
N ILE A 844 14.42 -11.69 36.42
CA ILE A 844 15.69 -12.44 36.49
C ILE A 844 15.43 -13.95 36.40
N ASN A 845 14.38 -14.47 37.03
CA ASN A 845 14.03 -15.89 36.89
C ASN A 845 13.53 -16.23 35.48
N ILE A 846 12.76 -15.33 34.84
CA ILE A 846 12.36 -15.48 33.44
C ILE A 846 13.57 -15.35 32.51
N LEU A 847 14.48 -14.42 32.79
CA LEU A 847 15.69 -14.18 32.00
C LEU A 847 16.71 -15.31 32.17
N HIS A 848 16.80 -15.93 33.35
CA HIS A 848 17.50 -17.20 33.55
C HIS A 848 16.85 -18.33 32.74
N GLY A 849 15.52 -18.42 32.71
CA GLY A 849 14.81 -19.40 31.87
C GLY A 849 15.09 -19.20 30.37
N VAL A 850 15.03 -17.95 29.90
CA VAL A 850 15.33 -17.57 28.51
C VAL A 850 16.82 -17.76 28.19
N PHE A 851 17.72 -17.47 29.13
CA PHE A 851 19.16 -17.67 28.97
C PHE A 851 19.53 -19.15 28.94
N VAL A 852 18.93 -19.98 29.80
CA VAL A 852 19.09 -21.44 29.73
C VAL A 852 18.57 -21.97 28.41
N LEU A 853 17.39 -21.51 27.95
CA LEU A 853 16.82 -21.92 26.68
C LEU A 853 17.67 -21.44 25.49
N SER A 854 18.21 -20.22 25.52
CA SER A 854 19.07 -19.70 24.46
C SER A 854 20.41 -20.43 24.40
N VAL A 855 21.01 -20.74 25.56
CA VAL A 855 22.21 -21.59 25.65
C VAL A 855 21.91 -22.99 25.12
N LEU A 856 20.75 -23.57 25.43
CA LEU A 856 20.34 -24.88 24.90
C LEU A 856 20.17 -24.85 23.39
N VAL A 857 19.55 -23.80 22.83
CA VAL A 857 19.41 -23.61 21.39
C VAL A 857 20.77 -23.42 20.74
N VAL A 858 21.70 -22.66 21.34
CA VAL A 858 23.06 -22.47 20.84
C VAL A 858 23.85 -23.78 20.90
N ILE A 859 23.70 -24.59 21.95
CA ILE A 859 24.32 -25.92 22.04
C ILE A 859 23.77 -26.84 20.97
N VAL A 860 22.45 -26.92 20.78
CA VAL A 860 21.82 -27.75 19.75
C VAL A 860 22.20 -27.28 18.35
N ALA A 861 22.22 -25.97 18.11
CA ALA A 861 22.66 -25.39 16.85
C ALA A 861 24.16 -25.66 16.59
N ASN A 862 25.01 -25.52 17.60
CA ASN A 862 26.43 -25.83 17.48
C ASN A 862 26.68 -27.33 17.28
N ILE A 863 25.90 -28.22 17.91
CA ILE A 863 25.96 -29.66 17.66
C ILE A 863 25.53 -29.96 16.22
N ALA A 864 24.44 -29.33 15.73
CA ALA A 864 23.97 -29.52 14.36
C ALA A 864 24.98 -28.97 13.33
N VAL A 865 25.60 -27.82 13.61
CA VAL A 865 26.68 -27.23 12.80
C VAL A 865 27.93 -28.10 12.87
N LEU A 866 28.29 -28.65 14.03
CA LEU A 866 29.39 -29.62 14.17
C LEU A 866 29.11 -30.88 13.38
N PHE A 867 27.91 -31.45 13.44
CA PHE A 867 27.55 -32.63 12.65
C PHE A 867 27.58 -32.34 11.15
N TYR A 868 27.08 -31.17 10.73
CA TYR A 868 27.10 -30.74 9.35
C TYR A 868 28.51 -30.45 8.85
N THR A 869 29.34 -29.75 9.63
CA THR A 869 30.73 -29.45 9.29
C THR A 869 31.59 -30.70 9.33
N PHE A 870 31.40 -31.61 10.29
CA PHE A 870 32.11 -32.89 10.32
C PHE A 870 31.74 -33.76 9.11
N SER A 871 30.44 -33.87 8.78
CA SER A 871 29.97 -34.58 7.59
C SER A 871 30.48 -33.94 6.28
N SER A 872 30.52 -32.61 6.22
CA SER A 872 31.01 -31.87 5.05
C SER A 872 32.54 -31.91 4.94
N VAL A 873 33.27 -31.88 6.05
CA VAL A 873 34.73 -31.97 6.10
C VAL A 873 35.21 -33.39 5.81
N ASP A 874 34.51 -34.45 6.27
CA ASP A 874 34.78 -35.83 5.85
C ASP A 874 34.54 -36.02 4.33
N LEU A 875 33.55 -35.33 3.77
CA LEU A 875 33.27 -35.35 2.32
C LEU A 875 34.28 -34.55 1.49
N VAL A 876 34.81 -33.44 2.02
CA VAL A 876 35.77 -32.57 1.33
C VAL A 876 37.23 -33.04 1.51
N SER A 877 37.59 -33.57 2.69
CA SER A 877 38.94 -34.06 2.99
C SER A 877 39.33 -35.31 2.21
N ASN A 878 38.35 -36.08 1.72
CA ASN A 878 38.57 -37.26 0.89
C ASN A 878 38.77 -36.97 -0.60
N ILE A 879 38.82 -35.70 -1.02
CA ILE A 879 38.86 -35.34 -2.44
C ILE A 879 39.94 -34.28 -2.72
N ASP A 880 41.13 -34.71 -3.19
CA ASP A 880 42.26 -33.88 -3.71
C ASP A 880 41.92 -33.07 -4.98
N LEU A 881 40.63 -32.88 -5.28
CA LEU A 881 40.12 -32.47 -6.58
C LEU A 881 40.40 -31.03 -6.99
N PRO A 882 40.30 -30.01 -6.11
CA PRO A 882 40.66 -28.65 -6.50
C PRO A 882 42.12 -28.57 -6.96
N LEU A 883 42.98 -29.38 -6.32
CA LEU A 883 44.38 -29.52 -6.69
C LEU A 883 44.52 -30.20 -8.06
N THR A 884 43.80 -31.31 -8.31
CA THR A 884 43.83 -32.01 -9.60
C THR A 884 43.29 -31.15 -10.75
N ILE A 885 42.20 -30.41 -10.56
CA ILE A 885 41.65 -29.49 -11.58
C ILE A 885 42.62 -28.35 -11.85
N GLY A 886 43.21 -27.77 -10.79
CA GLY A 886 44.24 -26.73 -10.92
C GLY A 886 45.46 -27.23 -11.69
N ASN A 887 45.94 -28.44 -11.38
CA ASN A 887 47.06 -29.08 -12.08
C ASN A 887 46.74 -29.34 -13.56
N MET A 888 45.54 -29.85 -13.85
CA MET A 888 45.07 -30.09 -15.21
C MET A 888 45.05 -28.79 -16.02
N GLY A 889 44.51 -27.70 -15.47
CA GLY A 889 44.53 -26.38 -16.11
C GLY A 889 45.94 -25.88 -16.41
N ASN A 890 46.87 -26.04 -15.46
CA ASN A 890 48.27 -25.69 -15.65
C ASN A 890 48.94 -26.54 -16.74
N TYR A 891 48.67 -27.84 -16.79
CA TYR A 891 49.20 -28.73 -17.82
C TYR A 891 48.64 -28.43 -19.21
N MET A 892 47.36 -28.08 -19.34
CA MET A 892 46.77 -27.62 -20.61
C MET A 892 47.45 -26.35 -21.13
N GLN A 893 47.67 -25.36 -20.26
CA GLN A 893 48.35 -24.13 -20.66
C GLN A 893 49.80 -24.40 -21.07
N ALA A 894 50.53 -25.18 -20.27
CA ALA A 894 51.92 -25.53 -20.56
C ALA A 894 52.07 -26.31 -21.88
N THR A 895 51.17 -27.27 -22.15
CA THR A 895 51.17 -28.02 -23.42
C THR A 895 50.84 -27.10 -24.60
N GLY A 896 49.88 -26.17 -24.47
CA GLY A 896 49.58 -25.16 -25.49
C GLY A 896 50.75 -24.22 -25.80
N TYR A 897 51.50 -23.77 -24.79
CA TYR A 897 52.69 -22.95 -25.02
C TYR A 897 53.82 -23.73 -25.70
N LEU A 898 54.06 -24.97 -25.28
CA LEU A 898 55.10 -25.81 -25.85
C LEU A 898 54.79 -26.24 -27.29
N SER A 899 53.53 -26.54 -27.62
CA SER A 899 53.14 -26.87 -29.00
C SER A 899 53.38 -25.69 -29.94
N ARG A 900 53.08 -24.46 -29.50
CA ARG A 900 53.39 -23.25 -30.25
C ARG A 900 54.88 -22.99 -30.36
N ALA A 901 55.64 -23.21 -29.30
CA ALA A 901 57.11 -23.10 -29.32
C ALA A 901 57.74 -24.09 -30.31
N MET A 902 57.27 -25.35 -30.34
CA MET A 902 57.72 -26.34 -31.33
C MET A 902 57.42 -25.91 -32.76
N LEU A 903 56.21 -25.38 -33.02
CA LEU A 903 55.82 -24.91 -34.35
C LEU A 903 56.72 -23.78 -34.84
N VAL A 904 57.01 -22.81 -33.96
CA VAL A 904 57.91 -21.69 -34.26
C VAL A 904 59.33 -22.21 -34.51
N LEU A 905 59.85 -23.10 -33.67
CA LEU A 905 61.20 -23.66 -33.83
C LEU A 905 61.34 -24.49 -35.11
N ASN A 906 60.31 -25.23 -35.50
CA ASN A 906 60.32 -26.03 -36.74
C ASN A 906 60.38 -25.14 -38.01
N GLN A 907 59.91 -23.89 -37.95
CA GLN A 907 59.97 -22.94 -39.06
C GLN A 907 61.36 -22.32 -39.27
N PHE A 908 62.23 -22.33 -38.26
CA PHE A 908 63.56 -21.68 -38.30
C PHE A 908 64.72 -22.60 -38.73
N GLY A 909 64.42 -23.85 -39.14
CA GLY A 909 65.32 -24.85 -39.74
C GLY A 909 66.85 -24.62 -39.62
N GLY A 910 67.47 -25.18 -38.58
CA GLY A 910 68.94 -25.23 -38.44
C GLY A 910 69.44 -26.37 -37.55
N ALA A 911 70.70 -26.80 -37.68
CA ALA A 911 71.25 -27.92 -36.91
C ALA A 911 71.26 -27.69 -35.39
N THR A 912 71.25 -26.44 -34.92
CA THR A 912 71.15 -26.08 -33.50
C THR A 912 69.71 -26.12 -32.95
N THR A 913 68.68 -26.26 -33.80
CA THR A 913 67.28 -26.37 -33.37
C THR A 913 66.86 -27.80 -33.05
N GLU A 914 67.53 -28.83 -33.57
CA GLU A 914 67.16 -30.23 -33.33
C GLU A 914 67.25 -30.65 -31.86
N SER A 915 68.33 -30.29 -31.15
CA SER A 915 68.50 -30.66 -29.74
C SER A 915 67.49 -29.96 -28.82
N LEU A 916 67.15 -28.70 -29.14
CA LEU A 916 66.12 -27.93 -28.42
C LEU A 916 64.71 -28.49 -28.70
N VAL A 917 64.42 -28.85 -29.95
CA VAL A 917 63.15 -29.49 -30.32
C VAL A 917 62.98 -30.82 -29.61
N LEU A 918 64.02 -31.66 -29.54
CA LEU A 918 63.97 -32.93 -28.79
C LEU A 918 63.74 -32.73 -27.30
N LEU A 919 64.37 -31.73 -26.68
CA LEU A 919 64.16 -31.39 -25.27
C LEU A 919 62.73 -30.93 -25.03
N ILE A 920 62.22 -30.00 -25.84
CA ILE A 920 60.86 -29.47 -25.75
C ILE A 920 59.83 -30.59 -26.00
N PHE A 921 60.10 -31.49 -26.95
CA PHE A 921 59.27 -32.65 -27.21
C PHE A 921 59.21 -33.62 -26.03
N SER A 922 60.34 -33.86 -25.34
CA SER A 922 60.37 -34.69 -24.13
C SER A 922 59.54 -34.12 -22.98
N ILE A 923 59.61 -32.79 -22.77
CA ILE A 923 58.83 -32.09 -21.74
C ILE A 923 57.35 -32.11 -22.10
N PHE A 924 57.02 -31.87 -23.37
CA PHE A 924 55.66 -31.93 -23.87
C PHE A 924 55.04 -33.32 -23.71
N LYS A 925 55.76 -34.40 -24.06
CA LYS A 925 55.31 -35.78 -23.85
C LYS A 925 55.03 -36.08 -22.37
N ARG A 926 55.88 -35.59 -21.47
CA ARG A 926 55.70 -35.76 -20.01
C ARG A 926 54.46 -35.03 -19.50
N LEU A 927 54.20 -33.81 -19.98
CA LEU A 927 53.02 -33.04 -19.58
C LEU A 927 51.72 -33.65 -20.09
N VAL A 928 51.73 -34.19 -21.32
CA VAL A 928 50.58 -34.89 -21.90
C VAL A 928 50.26 -36.17 -21.11
N SER A 929 51.28 -36.91 -20.68
CA SER A 929 51.08 -38.08 -19.81
C SER A 929 50.43 -37.70 -18.48
N ARG A 930 50.85 -36.60 -17.85
CA ARG A 930 50.23 -36.13 -16.60
C ARG A 930 48.80 -35.63 -16.79
N LEU A 931 48.53 -34.96 -17.92
CA LEU A 931 47.18 -34.54 -18.29
C LEU A 931 46.25 -35.75 -18.44
N GLU A 932 46.76 -36.86 -18.97
CA GLU A 932 46.03 -38.12 -19.09
C GLU A 932 45.75 -38.78 -17.73
N ASP A 933 46.73 -38.80 -16.84
CA ASP A 933 46.55 -39.31 -15.48
C ASP A 933 45.46 -38.52 -14.72
N ASP A 934 45.49 -37.18 -14.80
CA ASP A 934 44.48 -36.31 -14.19
C ASP A 934 43.09 -36.48 -14.84
N TYR A 935 43.03 -36.68 -16.16
CA TYR A 935 41.79 -36.98 -16.88
C TYR A 935 41.18 -38.30 -16.40
N LEU A 936 41.98 -39.37 -16.28
CA LEU A 936 41.50 -40.68 -15.82
C LEU A 936 40.99 -40.62 -14.39
N TYR A 937 41.71 -39.90 -13.50
CA TYR A 937 41.30 -39.69 -12.11
C TYR A 937 39.95 -38.98 -11.99
N ILE A 938 39.72 -37.93 -12.79
CA ILE A 938 38.44 -37.21 -12.79
C ILE A 938 37.33 -38.08 -13.38
N SER A 939 37.60 -38.80 -14.46
CA SER A 939 36.64 -39.67 -15.13
C SER A 939 36.17 -40.82 -14.23
N SER A 940 37.07 -41.45 -13.46
CA SER A 940 36.72 -42.55 -12.56
C SER A 940 35.94 -42.13 -11.32
N ASN A 941 36.06 -40.86 -10.90
CA ASN A 941 35.44 -40.34 -9.66
C ASN A 941 34.18 -39.51 -9.89
N LEU A 942 33.68 -39.45 -11.13
CA LEU A 942 32.60 -38.56 -11.55
C LEU A 942 31.25 -38.84 -10.89
N THR A 943 30.99 -40.09 -10.48
CA THR A 943 29.78 -40.48 -9.74
C THR A 943 29.71 -39.88 -8.34
N ASN A 944 30.85 -39.60 -7.73
CA ASN A 944 30.94 -39.01 -6.40
C ASN A 944 30.55 -37.51 -6.41
N TRP A 945 30.35 -36.92 -7.60
CA TRP A 945 30.14 -35.48 -7.81
C TRP A 945 28.67 -35.10 -8.01
N ASN A 946 27.72 -36.00 -7.72
CA ASN A 946 26.27 -35.72 -7.86
C ASN A 946 25.82 -34.48 -7.07
N TYR A 947 26.56 -34.07 -6.04
CA TYR A 947 26.25 -32.95 -5.15
C TYR A 947 26.95 -31.63 -5.53
N CYS A 948 27.87 -31.62 -6.51
CA CYS A 948 28.59 -30.41 -6.90
C CYS A 948 27.87 -29.68 -8.05
N SER A 949 27.52 -28.42 -7.85
CA SER A 949 26.91 -27.56 -8.87
C SER A 949 27.78 -27.38 -10.12
N GLY A 950 29.10 -27.55 -9.99
CA GLY A 950 30.06 -27.48 -11.09
C GLY A 950 30.13 -28.73 -11.98
N ARG A 951 29.44 -29.84 -11.63
CA ARG A 951 29.42 -31.06 -12.45
C ARG A 951 28.92 -30.82 -13.87
N SER A 952 27.97 -29.91 -14.03
CA SER A 952 27.41 -29.51 -15.33
C SER A 952 28.48 -29.01 -16.30
N ILE A 953 29.58 -28.43 -15.81
CA ILE A 953 30.69 -27.96 -16.67
C ILE A 953 31.46 -29.14 -17.29
N PHE A 954 31.58 -30.24 -16.56
CA PHE A 954 32.33 -31.42 -16.98
C PHE A 954 31.49 -32.40 -17.81
N VAL A 955 30.19 -32.49 -17.56
CA VAL A 955 29.29 -33.48 -18.17
C VAL A 955 28.40 -32.88 -19.24
N ASP A 956 27.87 -31.67 -19.03
CA ASP A 956 26.94 -31.06 -19.98
C ASP A 956 27.72 -30.39 -21.12
N GLU A 957 27.14 -30.38 -22.31
CA GLU A 957 27.75 -29.77 -23.50
C GLU A 957 27.71 -28.24 -23.44
N ASN A 958 28.56 -27.65 -22.61
CA ASN A 958 28.63 -26.21 -22.37
C ASN A 958 29.91 -25.55 -22.88
N THR A 959 30.87 -26.34 -23.37
CA THR A 959 32.15 -25.85 -23.92
C THR A 959 32.17 -25.92 -25.44
N TYR A 960 32.75 -24.92 -26.10
CA TYR A 960 32.93 -24.89 -27.55
C TYR A 960 34.36 -25.29 -27.90
N LEU A 961 34.52 -26.33 -28.71
CA LEU A 961 35.80 -26.80 -29.24
C LEU A 961 35.87 -26.45 -30.74
N TRP A 962 36.97 -25.84 -31.16
CA TRP A 962 37.26 -25.64 -32.58
C TRP A 962 37.88 -26.93 -33.15
N GLU A 963 37.22 -27.54 -34.13
CA GLU A 963 37.73 -28.69 -34.86
C GLU A 963 38.11 -28.28 -36.29
N ILE A 964 39.23 -28.81 -36.78
CA ILE A 964 39.71 -28.63 -38.15
C ILE A 964 39.64 -30.01 -38.81
N ASP A 965 38.66 -30.20 -39.68
CA ASP A 965 38.55 -31.40 -40.51
C ASP A 965 38.82 -31.01 -41.97
N SER A 966 37.82 -30.47 -42.69
CA SER A 966 37.98 -29.83 -44.01
C SER A 966 37.77 -28.31 -44.00
N ASP A 967 36.95 -27.80 -43.07
CA ASP A 967 36.69 -26.38 -42.79
C ASP A 967 36.70 -26.14 -41.26
N PHE A 968 36.89 -24.90 -40.81
CA PHE A 968 36.81 -24.53 -39.40
C PHE A 968 35.36 -24.50 -38.90
N TYR A 969 34.99 -25.37 -37.96
CA TYR A 969 33.70 -25.30 -37.29
C TYR A 969 33.81 -25.43 -35.76
N MET A 970 32.91 -24.75 -35.05
CA MET A 970 32.79 -24.87 -33.60
C MET A 970 31.81 -25.99 -33.24
N ARG A 971 32.28 -26.97 -32.50
CA ARG A 971 31.44 -28.05 -31.94
C ARG A 971 31.23 -27.83 -30.46
N LYS A 972 29.97 -27.86 -30.02
CA LYS A 972 29.64 -27.90 -28.59
C LYS A 972 30.00 -29.28 -28.04
N THR A 973 30.70 -29.33 -26.92
CA THR A 973 31.13 -30.54 -26.25
C THR A 973 31.21 -30.28 -24.74
N ASN A 974 31.40 -31.33 -23.94
CA ASN A 974 31.70 -31.18 -22.52
C ASN A 974 33.22 -31.14 -22.31
N LEU A 975 33.66 -30.56 -21.19
CA LEU A 975 35.09 -30.31 -20.95
C LEU A 975 35.92 -31.61 -20.99
N LEU A 976 35.38 -32.71 -20.46
CA LEU A 976 36.05 -34.02 -20.45
C LEU A 976 36.23 -34.62 -21.84
N ASN A 977 35.22 -34.53 -22.69
CA ASN A 977 35.28 -35.01 -24.07
C ASN A 977 36.23 -34.14 -24.90
N GLY A 978 36.24 -32.82 -24.68
CA GLY A 978 37.20 -31.91 -25.30
C GLY A 978 38.64 -32.25 -24.91
N LEU A 979 38.90 -32.46 -23.62
CA LEU A 979 40.20 -32.87 -23.09
C LEU A 979 40.68 -34.21 -23.64
N PHE A 980 39.81 -35.21 -23.67
CA PHE A 980 40.11 -36.53 -24.23
C PHE A 980 40.54 -36.42 -25.71
N LYS A 981 39.81 -35.62 -26.50
CA LYS A 981 40.17 -35.36 -27.90
C LYS A 981 41.53 -34.68 -28.05
N ILE A 982 41.83 -33.68 -27.21
CA ILE A 982 43.14 -33.00 -27.20
C ILE A 982 44.26 -34.02 -26.91
N ILE A 983 44.09 -34.88 -25.89
CA ILE A 983 45.06 -35.93 -25.55
C ILE A 983 45.25 -36.89 -26.73
N GLN A 984 44.17 -37.31 -27.39
CA GLN A 984 44.25 -38.20 -28.55
C GLN A 984 44.99 -37.57 -29.74
N ILE A 985 44.66 -36.33 -30.10
CA ILE A 985 45.33 -35.59 -31.19
C ILE A 985 46.82 -35.47 -30.89
N VAL A 986 47.15 -35.12 -29.65
CA VAL A 986 48.55 -34.96 -29.24
C VAL A 986 49.29 -36.31 -29.25
N LYS A 987 48.66 -37.42 -28.84
CA LYS A 987 49.26 -38.75 -28.95
C LYS A 987 49.52 -39.18 -30.40
N ILE A 988 48.59 -38.87 -31.31
CA ILE A 988 48.77 -39.13 -32.75
C ILE A 988 49.96 -38.32 -33.29
N TYR A 989 50.10 -37.07 -32.84
CA TYR A 989 51.22 -36.20 -33.23
C TYR A 989 52.56 -36.65 -32.64
N ILE A 990 52.58 -37.17 -31.40
CA ILE A 990 53.79 -37.73 -30.77
C ILE A 990 54.21 -39.06 -31.41
N GLY A 991 53.25 -39.83 -31.92
CA GLY A 991 53.49 -41.13 -32.54
C GLY A 991 53.91 -41.07 -34.01
N LYS A 992 53.63 -39.96 -34.70
CA LYS A 992 54.16 -39.63 -36.02
C LYS A 992 55.52 -38.94 -35.88
#